data_AF-A0A519E5W1-F1
#
_entry.id   AF-A0A519E5W1-F1
#
_cell.length_a   1.000
_cell.length_b   1.000
_cell.length_c   1.000
_cell.angle_alpha   90.00
_cell.angle_beta   90.00
_cell.angle_gamma   90.00
#
_symmetry.space_group_name_H-M   'P 1'
#
loop_
_entity.id
_entity.type
_entity.pdbx_description
1 polymer ?
#
loop_
_entity_poly.entity_id
_entity_poly.type
_entity_poly.pdbx_seq_one_letter_code
_entity_poly.pdbx_strand_id
1 'polypeptide(L)'
;MRHDHSEADPKSACPAPRTTSWGLMFSAVVALSAAGTLVGCGGGGGGSTDAANPPVSGSPAPAPAPAPAASAPVGDEPELPPPAPAPPTLPSGGDSGTPAVPPSLQSPSGLDISKPGKAITGIVATSSALENNGDTAQKTLDGDLNTRWASAFDDKAWIQFDFGAKTPIGYLKLVWQNAYGKEYALQVSDDGQTWYQLRYVVGGKGGTEEFFNLNANARYLRLQGVARGTQYGYSLLEVNFSSPGSDNTLPMLTASAVPTPPANSTPIAPTTPATLETTQFTLADGTLVTRMGFVGRSRHGRERGEDWNEIGFGPNDTVDANGKPQDKGPGAYLNFIANYFKNRTWGVEFIDNSRVAGVTKPTLIVNQYFQQAQRGGGHSFFRRIDDPNVTGYGWMSPGNLLDRTTYTDGFVDKTSCPIVPKPPQNALLKPTTGYGGIIGANDGCSVVLDNKPGHQDLSPNANGVMVPNGVNIPSRPLQLGEAIEFTPSFFSSRAAMDAIQDSGNFRYYTNEVTYVVGSGLRPQYGVQPRLNNAALPVETLSGGTGSVSYDYADNSTFMFQQPSLQIGMQNMQRFVEGRRWFHTNMWTGDHNEQGNDRNTDAVKLQGPRFNQTNCFGCHVNNGRSLAPQVLNQRLDTMAVRTAALDGNGKQLPHPVYGEAVQMNARSATTGAMQDWGNGVRVAGFDTKNVTLADGTVVTLSKPRISFDGPTPTVYSLRSAQPVIGMGLLEAITDADILSRVRATPDADGVKGQANLVYDPETGAVRVGRYGWKAAKFSLRHQTANALLLDMSVTSPVYPNRDCLAGPAQCNNKKVEKGVTEDELTLLSRYVAFLGVPAQRSVTSGFPKGVTPLPYLDVDPVKIASGAKLFDSIRCTACHIAEMKTGLGTELAEMRNQTIKPYTDLLLHDMGADLADNFSESQATGSQWRTSALWGIGYTERVAGAGVKVGYLHDGRARTLTEAILWHGGEGDASRQRFVKMSTADREALLAFLNSL
;
A
#
# COMPACT_ATOMS: atom_id res chain seq x y z
N MET A 1 -20.54 12.47 32.03
CA MET A 1 -21.12 12.00 33.32
C MET A 1 -20.73 10.56 33.51
N ARG A 2 -20.39 10.19 34.75
CA ARG A 2 -19.77 8.94 35.21
C ARG A 2 -18.28 8.84 34.88
N HIS A 3 -17.41 8.39 35.76
CA HIS A 3 -17.39 8.20 37.21
C HIS A 3 -15.94 7.79 37.49
N ASP A 4 -15.37 8.30 38.56
CA ASP A 4 -14.07 7.90 39.11
C ASP A 4 -13.97 6.39 39.39
N HIS A 5 -12.74 5.87 39.28
CA HIS A 5 -12.00 5.04 40.26
C HIS A 5 -10.82 4.37 39.53
N SER A 6 -9.61 4.96 39.59
CA SER A 6 -8.53 4.73 40.58
C SER A 6 -7.87 3.35 40.47
N GLU A 7 -6.66 3.34 39.91
CA GLU A 7 -5.65 2.28 40.02
C GLU A 7 -5.16 2.09 41.46
N ALA A 8 -4.81 0.85 41.81
CA ALA A 8 -3.61 0.53 42.61
C ALA A 8 -3.26 -0.97 42.50
N ASP A 9 -2.13 -1.22 41.84
CA ASP A 9 -1.22 -2.36 42.02
C ASP A 9 -0.51 -2.21 43.42
N PRO A 10 0.38 -3.11 43.97
CA PRO A 10 0.98 -4.32 43.40
C PRO A 10 1.40 -5.46 44.40
N LYS A 11 2.14 -6.45 43.85
CA LYS A 11 3.38 -7.10 44.36
C LYS A 11 3.39 -8.48 45.07
N SER A 12 3.99 -9.42 44.33
CA SER A 12 5.17 -10.29 44.63
C SER A 12 5.09 -11.44 45.66
N ALA A 13 5.64 -12.61 45.30
CA ALA A 13 6.81 -13.20 45.99
C ALA A 13 7.28 -14.55 45.38
N CYS A 14 8.61 -14.71 45.31
CA CYS A 14 9.34 -16.00 45.18
C CYS A 14 9.23 -16.86 46.45
N PRO A 15 9.48 -18.20 46.39
CA PRO A 15 9.42 -19.08 47.54
C PRO A 15 10.81 -19.42 48.13
N ALA A 16 10.87 -19.59 49.45
CA ALA A 16 11.82 -20.48 50.16
C ALA A 16 11.31 -20.74 51.61
N PRO A 17 11.71 -21.86 52.26
CA PRO A 17 10.75 -22.69 52.98
C PRO A 17 10.75 -22.60 54.52
N ARG A 18 9.58 -23.00 55.07
CA ARG A 18 9.25 -23.69 56.34
C ARG A 18 10.07 -23.37 57.61
N THR A 19 9.39 -22.86 58.64
CA THR A 19 8.95 -23.63 59.85
C THR A 19 8.18 -22.75 60.87
N THR A 20 7.11 -23.34 61.42
CA THR A 20 6.56 -23.24 62.80
C THR A 20 6.04 -21.92 63.42
N SER A 21 4.71 -21.94 63.67
CA SER A 21 4.00 -21.75 64.96
C SER A 21 3.75 -20.36 65.59
N TRP A 22 2.44 -20.06 65.76
CA TRP A 22 1.76 -19.25 66.80
C TRP A 22 2.01 -17.73 66.73
N GLY A 23 1.09 -16.78 66.90
CA GLY A 23 -0.33 -16.72 67.24
C GLY A 23 -0.65 -15.27 67.66
N LEU A 24 -1.86 -14.79 67.34
CA LEU A 24 -2.65 -13.75 68.03
C LEU A 24 -2.35 -12.22 67.91
N MET A 25 -3.46 -11.51 67.63
CA MET A 25 -3.94 -10.19 68.12
C MET A 25 -3.61 -8.86 67.39
N PHE A 26 -4.60 -8.43 66.59
CA PHE A 26 -5.34 -7.13 66.58
C PHE A 26 -4.84 -5.92 67.42
N SER A 27 -4.73 -4.74 66.78
CA SER A 27 -5.68 -3.59 66.92
C SER A 27 -5.09 -2.19 66.58
N ALA A 28 -6.02 -1.32 66.13
CA ALA A 28 -6.07 0.16 66.20
C ALA A 28 -5.09 1.00 65.33
N VAL A 29 -5.48 1.93 64.43
CA VAL A 29 -6.50 3.01 64.33
C VAL A 29 -5.95 4.41 64.71
N VAL A 30 -6.06 5.35 63.75
CA VAL A 30 -6.18 6.84 63.82
C VAL A 30 -4.92 7.75 63.82
N ALA A 31 -4.73 8.37 62.64
CA ALA A 31 -4.77 9.81 62.28
C ALA A 31 -3.80 10.91 62.80
N LEU A 32 -3.34 11.68 61.79
CA LEU A 32 -3.15 13.14 61.66
C LEU A 32 -1.95 13.89 62.27
N SER A 33 -1.27 14.61 61.34
CA SER A 33 -0.85 16.03 61.36
C SER A 33 0.65 16.41 61.44
N ALA A 34 0.99 17.29 60.48
CA ALA A 34 1.87 18.47 60.51
C ALA A 34 3.42 18.38 60.66
N ALA A 35 4.08 18.84 59.59
CA ALA A 35 5.18 19.83 59.48
C ALA A 35 6.39 19.81 60.46
N GLY A 36 7.60 19.87 59.90
CA GLY A 36 8.81 20.27 60.62
C GLY A 36 10.13 20.04 59.89
N THR A 37 10.72 21.15 59.42
CA THR A 37 12.06 21.40 58.87
C THR A 37 13.28 20.89 59.67
N LEU A 38 14.42 20.67 58.99
CA LEU A 38 15.82 20.91 59.43
C LEU A 38 16.75 20.80 58.20
N VAL A 39 17.36 21.90 57.70
CA VAL A 39 18.66 22.54 58.06
C VAL A 39 19.91 21.71 57.72
N GLY A 40 20.84 22.33 56.98
CA GLY A 40 22.28 21.98 57.05
C GLY A 40 23.19 22.61 55.98
N CYS A 41 23.83 23.74 56.33
CA CYS A 41 25.18 24.26 55.99
C CYS A 41 25.70 24.23 54.52
N GLY A 42 26.42 25.22 53.99
CA GLY A 42 27.05 26.44 54.53
C GLY A 42 28.33 26.79 53.73
N GLY A 43 28.57 28.09 53.52
CA GLY A 43 29.85 28.73 53.12
C GLY A 43 30.07 28.84 51.60
N GLY A 44 30.45 29.96 50.98
CA GLY A 44 30.98 31.29 51.32
C GLY A 44 31.64 31.80 50.02
N GLY A 45 31.88 33.07 49.68
CA GLY A 45 31.70 34.39 50.26
C GLY A 45 32.42 35.39 49.33
N GLY A 46 32.01 36.67 49.37
CA GLY A 46 32.70 37.83 48.79
C GLY A 46 32.34 38.15 47.33
N GLY A 47 31.86 39.33 46.95
CA GLY A 47 31.78 40.62 47.64
C GLY A 47 32.05 41.73 46.62
N SER A 48 31.02 42.55 46.33
CA SER A 48 30.94 43.95 45.85
C SER A 48 32.11 44.56 45.05
N THR A 49 31.91 45.45 44.07
CA THR A 49 31.24 46.76 44.14
C THR A 49 30.93 47.24 42.69
N ASP A 50 30.16 48.27 42.32
CA ASP A 50 29.62 49.47 42.96
C ASP A 50 28.31 49.88 42.25
N ALA A 51 27.35 50.36 43.03
CA ALA A 51 26.18 51.11 42.61
C ALA A 51 26.53 52.62 42.59
N ALA A 52 25.84 53.46 41.81
CA ALA A 52 24.77 54.36 42.26
C ALA A 52 24.86 55.61 41.35
N ASN A 53 23.87 56.42 40.98
CA ASN A 53 22.45 56.70 41.27
C ASN A 53 22.11 57.95 40.38
N PRO A 54 20.97 58.68 40.44
CA PRO A 54 19.60 58.40 40.90
C PRO A 54 18.51 58.90 39.88
N PRO A 55 17.19 58.83 40.22
CA PRO A 55 16.06 58.81 39.29
C PRO A 55 15.12 60.04 39.39
N VAL A 56 14.13 60.16 38.49
CA VAL A 56 12.85 60.86 38.76
C VAL A 56 11.67 60.16 38.05
N SER A 57 10.53 60.23 38.71
CA SER A 57 9.29 59.44 38.73
C SER A 57 8.24 59.63 37.61
N GLY A 58 7.44 58.59 37.39
CA GLY A 58 6.09 58.63 36.78
C GLY A 58 5.52 57.23 36.44
N SER A 59 4.46 56.79 37.13
CA SER A 59 3.65 55.57 36.87
C SER A 59 2.17 55.95 37.00
N PRO A 60 1.14 55.13 36.61
CA PRO A 60 1.14 53.75 36.07
C PRO A 60 0.16 53.49 34.89
N ALA A 61 0.25 52.29 34.28
CA ALA A 61 -0.88 51.59 33.65
C ALA A 61 -0.75 50.07 33.93
N PRO A 62 -1.85 49.31 34.08
CA PRO A 62 -1.86 48.06 34.83
C PRO A 62 -1.28 46.87 34.05
N ALA A 63 -0.56 46.01 34.77
CA ALA A 63 0.02 44.77 34.26
C ALA A 63 -1.02 43.63 34.17
N PRO A 64 -1.07 42.87 33.07
CA PRO A 64 -1.71 41.56 33.05
C PRO A 64 -0.80 40.48 33.67
N ALA A 65 -1.44 39.49 34.27
CA ALA A 65 -0.89 38.43 35.12
C ALA A 65 0.24 37.58 34.47
N PRO A 66 1.16 37.01 35.29
CA PRO A 66 2.23 36.16 34.78
C PRO A 66 1.67 34.82 34.26
N ALA A 67 2.01 34.50 33.02
CA ALA A 67 1.82 33.17 32.46
C ALA A 67 2.67 32.15 33.23
N PRO A 68 2.16 30.92 33.47
CA PRO A 68 2.92 29.87 34.15
C PRO A 68 4.15 29.48 33.32
N ALA A 69 5.24 29.19 34.02
CA ALA A 69 6.52 28.78 33.44
C ALA A 69 6.35 27.61 32.47
N ALA A 70 6.70 27.82 31.21
CA ALA A 70 6.81 26.75 30.23
C ALA A 70 7.96 25.82 30.64
N SER A 71 7.62 24.59 30.98
CA SER A 71 8.56 23.48 31.04
C SER A 71 9.28 23.35 29.71
N ALA A 72 10.62 23.21 29.76
CA ALA A 72 11.45 22.97 28.59
C ALA A 72 10.97 21.74 27.81
N PRO A 73 10.91 21.78 26.46
CA PRO A 73 10.64 20.59 25.69
C PRO A 73 11.91 19.73 25.67
N VAL A 74 11.89 18.67 26.47
CA VAL A 74 12.68 17.47 26.17
C VAL A 74 12.19 17.00 24.81
N GLY A 75 13.10 16.88 23.84
CA GLY A 75 12.75 16.44 22.51
C GLY A 75 12.30 14.98 22.56
N ASP A 76 10.99 14.75 22.59
CA ASP A 76 10.41 13.43 22.44
C ASP A 76 10.75 12.89 21.05
N GLU A 77 11.40 11.73 21.06
CA GLU A 77 11.62 10.89 19.89
C GLU A 77 10.26 10.65 19.19
N PRO A 78 10.16 10.74 17.85
CA PRO A 78 8.87 10.60 17.18
C PRO A 78 8.24 9.24 17.48
N GLU A 79 7.05 9.29 18.08
CA GLU A 79 6.16 8.17 18.37
C GLU A 79 5.97 7.29 17.12
N LEU A 80 5.97 5.97 17.31
CA LEU A 80 5.90 4.98 16.25
C LEU A 80 4.72 5.26 15.30
N PRO A 81 4.90 5.15 13.97
CA PRO A 81 3.81 5.35 13.02
C PRO A 81 2.66 4.36 13.28
N PRO A 82 1.42 4.73 12.88
CA PRO A 82 0.20 4.13 13.38
C PRO A 82 0.00 2.66 12.99
N PRO A 83 -0.85 1.93 13.73
CA PRO A 83 -1.22 0.56 13.40
C PRO A 83 -1.78 0.48 11.98
N ALA A 84 -1.48 -0.65 11.32
CA ALA A 84 -2.08 -0.99 10.03
C ALA A 84 -3.61 -0.78 10.10
N PRO A 85 -4.25 -0.28 9.03
CA PRO A 85 -5.70 -0.19 9.00
C PRO A 85 -6.30 -1.53 9.40
N ALA A 86 -7.25 -1.52 10.33
CA ALA A 86 -7.87 -2.74 10.83
C ALA A 86 -8.34 -3.58 9.63
N PRO A 87 -8.02 -4.89 9.60
CA PRO A 87 -8.46 -5.74 8.51
C PRO A 87 -9.99 -5.66 8.41
N PRO A 88 -10.55 -5.67 7.19
CA PRO A 88 -11.98 -5.58 7.05
C PRO A 88 -12.64 -6.74 7.79
N THR A 89 -13.72 -6.43 8.51
CA THR A 89 -14.53 -7.42 9.19
C THR A 89 -15.13 -8.35 8.15
N LEU A 90 -14.61 -9.57 8.08
CA LEU A 90 -15.21 -10.62 7.29
C LEU A 90 -16.54 -11.05 7.94
N PRO A 91 -17.55 -11.41 7.13
CA PRO A 91 -18.76 -12.07 7.64
C PRO A 91 -18.39 -13.24 8.56
N SER A 92 -19.21 -13.49 9.58
CA SER A 92 -19.00 -14.63 10.50
C SER A 92 -19.21 -16.00 9.82
N GLY A 93 -19.62 -16.00 8.55
CA GLY A 93 -19.95 -17.18 7.75
C GLY A 93 -21.41 -17.61 7.85
N GLY A 94 -22.29 -16.76 8.39
CA GLY A 94 -23.70 -17.06 8.66
C GLY A 94 -24.60 -17.21 7.41
N ASP A 95 -25.49 -18.20 7.51
CA ASP A 95 -26.55 -18.70 6.60
C ASP A 95 -26.38 -18.50 5.08
N SER A 96 -25.51 -19.31 4.49
CA SER A 96 -25.37 -19.50 3.03
C SER A 96 -26.50 -20.29 2.37
N GLY A 97 -27.48 -20.76 3.14
CA GLY A 97 -28.55 -21.60 2.61
C GLY A 97 -29.59 -20.84 1.77
N THR A 98 -29.63 -19.51 1.86
CA THR A 98 -30.69 -18.72 1.20
C THR A 98 -30.28 -18.36 -0.24
N PRO A 99 -31.01 -18.82 -1.27
CA PRO A 99 -30.70 -18.53 -2.67
C PRO A 99 -30.89 -17.04 -3.00
N ALA A 100 -30.25 -16.55 -4.07
CA ALA A 100 -30.44 -15.20 -4.59
C ALA A 100 -31.87 -14.99 -5.14
N VAL A 101 -32.34 -13.74 -5.18
CA VAL A 101 -33.70 -13.40 -5.65
C VAL A 101 -33.90 -13.79 -7.12
N PRO A 102 -34.85 -14.70 -7.44
CA PRO A 102 -35.13 -15.10 -8.82
C PRO A 102 -35.84 -13.97 -9.60
N PRO A 103 -35.78 -13.96 -10.94
CA PRO A 103 -36.45 -12.94 -11.76
C PRO A 103 -37.96 -12.78 -11.48
N SER A 104 -38.65 -13.86 -11.06
CA SER A 104 -40.07 -13.82 -10.70
C SER A 104 -40.38 -12.98 -9.46
N LEU A 105 -39.38 -12.71 -8.62
CA LEU A 105 -39.46 -11.88 -7.41
C LEU A 105 -38.79 -10.50 -7.59
N GLN A 106 -38.42 -10.15 -8.82
CA GLN A 106 -37.86 -8.83 -9.16
C GLN A 106 -38.95 -7.89 -9.67
N SER A 107 -38.72 -6.58 -9.56
CA SER A 107 -39.66 -5.57 -10.06
C SER A 107 -39.87 -5.72 -11.57
N PRO A 108 -41.13 -5.61 -12.06
CA PRO A 108 -41.41 -5.69 -13.49
C PRO A 108 -40.79 -4.51 -14.26
N SER A 109 -40.38 -4.75 -15.50
CA SER A 109 -39.98 -3.69 -16.43
C SER A 109 -41.16 -2.78 -16.78
N GLY A 110 -40.93 -1.48 -16.91
CA GLY A 110 -41.95 -0.51 -17.33
C GLY A 110 -42.75 0.13 -16.21
N LEU A 111 -42.35 -0.04 -14.94
CA LEU A 111 -42.84 0.79 -13.85
C LEU A 111 -42.54 2.27 -14.13
N ASP A 112 -43.53 3.15 -13.88
CA ASP A 112 -43.32 4.60 -13.94
C ASP A 112 -42.47 5.05 -12.75
N ILE A 113 -41.16 5.12 -12.97
CA ILE A 113 -40.18 5.62 -12.00
C ILE A 113 -39.89 7.11 -12.17
N SER A 114 -40.70 7.85 -12.95
CA SER A 114 -40.50 9.29 -13.14
C SER A 114 -40.89 10.12 -11.91
N LYS A 115 -41.72 9.55 -11.04
CA LYS A 115 -42.22 10.17 -9.80
C LYS A 115 -41.57 9.52 -8.57
N PRO A 116 -41.50 10.25 -7.44
CA PRO A 116 -41.03 9.67 -6.17
C PRO A 116 -41.84 8.43 -5.77
N GLY A 117 -41.19 7.50 -5.08
CA GLY A 117 -41.82 6.31 -4.54
C GLY A 117 -42.95 6.65 -3.57
N LYS A 118 -44.01 5.83 -3.56
CA LYS A 118 -45.13 5.99 -2.63
C LYS A 118 -44.96 5.07 -1.43
N ALA A 119 -45.25 5.56 -0.23
CA ALA A 119 -45.26 4.73 0.98
C ALA A 119 -46.21 3.53 0.80
N ILE A 120 -45.74 2.35 1.16
CA ILE A 120 -46.52 1.11 1.16
C ILE A 120 -47.22 1.00 2.52
N THR A 121 -48.54 0.86 2.52
CA THR A 121 -49.39 0.80 3.73
C THR A 121 -50.15 -0.52 3.80
N GLY A 122 -50.85 -0.76 4.91
CA GLY A 122 -51.62 -2.01 5.11
C GLY A 122 -50.75 -3.24 5.41
N ILE A 123 -49.54 -3.00 5.94
CA ILE A 123 -48.55 -4.03 6.24
C ILE A 123 -48.86 -4.68 7.60
N VAL A 124 -48.78 -6.00 7.67
CA VAL A 124 -48.88 -6.76 8.93
C VAL A 124 -47.50 -7.29 9.30
N ALA A 125 -47.03 -7.00 10.52
CA ALA A 125 -45.73 -7.46 11.00
C ALA A 125 -45.86 -8.63 11.99
N THR A 126 -44.97 -9.62 11.85
CA THR A 126 -44.82 -10.76 12.76
C THR A 126 -43.34 -11.00 13.04
N SER A 127 -43.01 -11.70 14.13
CA SER A 127 -41.62 -11.94 14.52
C SER A 127 -41.43 -13.28 15.23
N SER A 128 -40.18 -13.64 15.45
CA SER A 128 -39.77 -14.64 16.44
C SER A 128 -40.16 -14.23 17.88
N ALA A 129 -39.79 -15.06 18.85
CA ALA A 129 -40.00 -14.79 20.28
C ALA A 129 -39.56 -13.38 20.69
N LEU A 130 -40.33 -12.76 21.58
CA LEU A 130 -40.17 -11.38 22.03
C LEU A 130 -39.37 -11.30 23.33
N GLU A 131 -38.76 -10.15 23.60
CA GLU A 131 -38.21 -9.83 24.93
C GLU A 131 -39.35 -9.79 25.97
N ASN A 132 -40.45 -9.09 25.65
CA ASN A 132 -41.62 -8.93 26.49
C ASN A 132 -42.90 -8.88 25.63
N ASN A 133 -44.05 -9.25 26.21
CA ASN A 133 -45.34 -9.26 25.50
C ASN A 133 -45.77 -7.89 24.93
N GLY A 134 -45.24 -6.80 25.47
CA GLY A 134 -45.54 -5.44 25.00
C GLY A 134 -44.79 -5.05 23.74
N ASP A 135 -43.64 -5.66 23.42
CA ASP A 135 -42.73 -5.20 22.36
C ASP A 135 -42.99 -5.93 21.04
N THR A 136 -44.24 -5.91 20.59
CA THR A 136 -44.73 -6.65 19.43
C THR A 136 -44.17 -6.12 18.11
N ALA A 137 -44.12 -6.97 17.08
CA ALA A 137 -43.62 -6.60 15.75
C ALA A 137 -44.40 -5.43 15.12
N GLN A 138 -45.71 -5.30 15.40
CA GLN A 138 -46.56 -4.27 14.83
C GLN A 138 -46.18 -2.84 15.26
N LYS A 139 -45.47 -2.69 16.38
CA LYS A 139 -44.94 -1.40 16.83
C LYS A 139 -43.93 -0.79 15.86
N THR A 140 -43.36 -1.58 14.96
CA THR A 140 -42.48 -1.04 13.90
C THR A 140 -43.21 -0.31 12.77
N LEU A 141 -44.54 -0.27 12.81
CA LEU A 141 -45.39 0.29 11.75
C LEU A 141 -46.43 1.28 12.29
N ASP A 142 -46.27 1.73 13.54
CA ASP A 142 -47.23 2.64 14.21
C ASP A 142 -46.84 4.13 14.09
N GLY A 143 -45.63 4.42 13.59
CA GLY A 143 -45.13 5.78 13.42
C GLY A 143 -44.68 6.46 14.72
N ASP A 144 -44.61 5.73 15.84
CA ASP A 144 -44.22 6.25 17.15
C ASP A 144 -42.81 5.76 17.55
N LEU A 145 -41.83 6.67 17.49
CA LEU A 145 -40.45 6.38 17.90
C LEU A 145 -40.28 6.13 19.42
N ASN A 146 -41.35 6.20 20.22
CA ASN A 146 -41.35 5.82 21.62
C ASN A 146 -41.79 4.36 21.85
N THR A 147 -42.34 3.69 20.84
CA THR A 147 -42.63 2.26 20.87
C THR A 147 -41.53 1.50 20.12
N ARG A 148 -41.46 0.17 20.32
CA ARG A 148 -40.47 -0.68 19.68
C ARG A 148 -40.92 -2.12 19.57
N TRP A 149 -40.42 -2.82 18.56
CA TRP A 149 -40.25 -4.26 18.62
C TRP A 149 -38.96 -4.61 19.34
N ALA A 150 -38.97 -5.70 20.11
CA ALA A 150 -37.79 -6.26 20.74
C ALA A 150 -37.83 -7.78 20.72
N SER A 151 -36.81 -8.42 20.15
CA SER A 151 -36.70 -9.87 20.11
C SER A 151 -36.19 -10.46 21.43
N ALA A 152 -36.39 -11.76 21.60
CA ALA A 152 -35.61 -12.56 22.54
C ALA A 152 -34.11 -12.43 22.24
N PHE A 153 -33.28 -12.78 23.22
CA PHE A 153 -31.83 -12.58 23.19
C PHE A 153 -31.12 -13.68 22.38
N ASP A 154 -31.53 -13.82 21.12
CA ASP A 154 -31.12 -14.85 20.18
C ASP A 154 -30.58 -14.18 18.91
N ASP A 155 -29.40 -14.58 18.47
CA ASP A 155 -28.80 -14.10 17.22
C ASP A 155 -29.60 -14.53 15.98
N LYS A 156 -30.45 -15.57 16.09
CA LYS A 156 -31.32 -16.05 15.00
C LYS A 156 -32.72 -15.46 15.00
N ALA A 157 -33.01 -14.50 15.88
CA ALA A 157 -34.30 -13.83 15.90
C ALA A 157 -34.59 -13.10 14.57
N TRP A 158 -35.86 -12.97 14.23
CA TRP A 158 -36.31 -12.39 12.96
C TRP A 158 -37.60 -11.58 13.13
N ILE A 159 -37.81 -10.66 12.20
CA ILE A 159 -39.07 -9.91 12.00
C ILE A 159 -39.42 -9.93 10.51
N GLN A 160 -40.69 -10.11 10.17
CA GLN A 160 -41.17 -10.13 8.80
C GLN A 160 -42.44 -9.31 8.61
N PHE A 161 -42.64 -8.87 7.38
CA PHE A 161 -43.68 -7.95 6.94
C PHE A 161 -44.48 -8.58 5.81
N ASP A 162 -45.78 -8.79 6.00
CA ASP A 162 -46.74 -9.25 4.97
C ASP A 162 -47.42 -8.03 4.34
N PHE A 163 -47.22 -7.85 3.03
CA PHE A 163 -47.87 -6.79 2.24
C PHE A 163 -49.30 -7.15 1.81
N GLY A 164 -49.79 -8.34 2.16
CA GLY A 164 -51.11 -8.88 1.80
C GLY A 164 -51.20 -9.41 0.38
N ALA A 165 -50.47 -8.80 -0.55
CA ALA A 165 -50.31 -9.22 -1.94
C ALA A 165 -48.90 -8.93 -2.46
N LYS A 166 -48.57 -9.49 -3.62
CA LYS A 166 -47.29 -9.26 -4.29
C LYS A 166 -47.13 -7.79 -4.65
N THR A 167 -46.12 -7.14 -4.07
CA THR A 167 -45.96 -5.68 -4.10
C THR A 167 -44.55 -5.30 -4.57
N PRO A 168 -44.41 -4.35 -5.53
CA PRO A 168 -43.11 -3.78 -5.88
C PRO A 168 -42.55 -2.89 -4.77
N ILE A 169 -41.31 -3.14 -4.38
CA ILE A 169 -40.60 -2.46 -3.28
C ILE A 169 -39.33 -1.83 -3.84
N GLY A 170 -39.22 -0.51 -3.73
CA GLY A 170 -38.05 0.27 -4.15
C GLY A 170 -37.12 0.62 -3.00
N TYR A 171 -37.67 0.76 -1.78
CA TYR A 171 -36.97 1.31 -0.63
C TYR A 171 -37.39 0.66 0.69
N LEU A 172 -36.43 0.53 1.60
CA LEU A 172 -36.59 0.12 2.99
C LEU A 172 -35.80 1.06 3.90
N LYS A 173 -36.44 1.53 4.97
CA LYS A 173 -35.80 2.22 6.08
C LYS A 173 -35.98 1.41 7.36
N LEU A 174 -34.89 1.17 8.07
CA LEU A 174 -34.87 0.60 9.41
C LEU A 174 -34.47 1.69 10.40
N VAL A 175 -35.25 1.86 11.47
CA VAL A 175 -34.89 2.72 12.60
C VAL A 175 -34.66 1.84 13.81
N TRP A 176 -33.40 1.53 14.08
CA TRP A 176 -32.96 0.75 15.23
C TRP A 176 -32.99 1.56 16.53
N GLN A 177 -33.18 0.85 17.64
CA GLN A 177 -32.77 1.32 18.96
C GLN A 177 -31.25 1.09 19.14
N ASN A 178 -30.73 1.27 20.35
CA ASN A 178 -29.35 0.93 20.72
C ASN A 178 -29.02 -0.56 20.56
N ALA A 179 -30.02 -1.45 20.65
CA ALA A 179 -29.85 -2.88 20.43
C ALA A 179 -30.15 -3.22 18.95
N TYR A 180 -29.10 -3.31 18.14
CA TYR A 180 -29.17 -3.47 16.68
C TYR A 180 -28.52 -4.78 16.20
N GLY A 181 -28.72 -5.11 14.92
CA GLY A 181 -27.99 -6.19 14.27
C GLY A 181 -26.65 -5.73 13.71
N LYS A 182 -25.55 -6.28 14.21
CA LYS A 182 -24.22 -6.07 13.59
C LYS A 182 -24.05 -6.92 12.32
N GLU A 183 -24.77 -8.03 12.22
CA GLU A 183 -24.85 -8.88 11.03
C GLU A 183 -26.28 -9.41 10.88
N TYR A 184 -26.88 -9.27 9.69
CA TYR A 184 -28.23 -9.73 9.39
C TYR A 184 -28.48 -9.82 7.88
N ALA A 185 -29.48 -10.59 7.48
CA ALA A 185 -29.92 -10.72 6.09
C ALA A 185 -31.31 -10.12 5.90
N LEU A 186 -31.50 -9.42 4.77
CA LEU A 186 -32.83 -9.05 4.27
C LEU A 186 -33.24 -10.07 3.23
N GLN A 187 -34.46 -10.59 3.35
CA GLN A 187 -34.96 -11.69 2.53
C GLN A 187 -36.37 -11.41 2.04
N VAL A 188 -36.75 -12.01 0.90
CA VAL A 188 -38.09 -11.88 0.30
C VAL A 188 -38.71 -13.23 0.01
N SER A 189 -40.04 -13.28 0.00
CA SER A 189 -40.82 -14.49 -0.26
C SER A 189 -42.21 -14.17 -0.82
N ASP A 190 -42.79 -15.09 -1.60
CA ASP A 190 -44.20 -15.03 -2.03
C ASP A 190 -45.14 -15.82 -1.10
N ASP A 191 -44.62 -16.84 -0.39
CA ASP A 191 -45.40 -17.80 0.41
C ASP A 191 -45.12 -17.73 1.93
N GLY A 192 -44.11 -16.96 2.34
CA GLY A 192 -43.66 -16.84 3.73
C GLY A 192 -42.85 -18.06 4.23
N GLN A 193 -42.59 -19.04 3.36
CA GLN A 193 -41.91 -20.29 3.68
C GLN A 193 -40.58 -20.43 2.92
N THR A 194 -40.61 -20.12 1.63
CA THR A 194 -39.45 -20.16 0.74
C THR A 194 -38.84 -18.76 0.67
N TRP A 195 -37.62 -18.61 1.18
CA TRP A 195 -36.96 -17.31 1.31
C TRP A 195 -35.78 -17.15 0.34
N TYR A 196 -35.62 -15.94 -0.17
CA TYR A 196 -34.51 -15.54 -1.05
C TYR A 196 -33.78 -14.34 -0.48
N GLN A 197 -32.44 -14.34 -0.55
CA GLN A 197 -31.60 -13.29 0.01
C GLN A 197 -31.61 -12.06 -0.90
N LEU A 198 -32.11 -10.94 -0.37
CA LEU A 198 -32.18 -9.65 -1.03
C LEU A 198 -30.94 -8.79 -0.72
N ARG A 199 -30.54 -8.72 0.56
CA ARG A 199 -29.33 -8.02 1.03
C ARG A 199 -28.68 -8.80 2.15
N TYR A 200 -27.38 -8.59 2.33
CA TYR A 200 -26.65 -9.08 3.48
C TYR A 200 -25.81 -7.95 4.09
N VAL A 201 -26.02 -7.68 5.37
CA VAL A 201 -25.38 -6.56 6.08
C VAL A 201 -24.36 -7.12 7.06
N VAL A 202 -23.13 -6.61 6.97
CA VAL A 202 -22.02 -6.90 7.90
C VAL A 202 -21.52 -5.59 8.46
N GLY A 203 -21.25 -5.56 9.76
CA GLY A 203 -20.81 -4.35 10.46
C GLY A 203 -21.90 -3.28 10.51
N GLY A 204 -23.17 -3.69 10.63
CA GLY A 204 -24.31 -2.81 10.86
C GLY A 204 -24.02 -1.81 11.97
N LYS A 205 -24.54 -0.59 11.84
CA LYS A 205 -24.23 0.53 12.75
C LYS A 205 -25.36 0.84 13.71
N GLY A 206 -26.56 0.28 13.47
CA GLY A 206 -27.76 0.68 14.20
C GLY A 206 -28.20 2.09 13.78
N GLY A 207 -29.00 2.75 14.62
CA GLY A 207 -29.61 4.03 14.26
C GLY A 207 -30.52 3.89 13.03
N THR A 208 -30.42 4.81 12.06
CA THR A 208 -31.18 4.71 10.80
C THR A 208 -30.33 4.04 9.72
N GLU A 209 -30.86 2.97 9.12
CA GLU A 209 -30.26 2.28 7.99
C GLU A 209 -31.24 2.27 6.81
N GLU A 210 -30.78 2.69 5.63
CA GLU A 210 -31.61 2.88 4.44
C GLU A 210 -31.09 2.03 3.28
N PHE A 211 -32.02 1.37 2.60
CA PHE A 211 -31.76 0.52 1.45
C PHE A 211 -32.56 1.01 0.26
N PHE A 212 -31.85 1.39 -0.79
CA PHE A 212 -32.39 1.88 -2.05
C PHE A 212 -32.27 0.80 -3.13
N ASN A 213 -33.01 1.00 -4.21
CA ASN A 213 -32.98 0.17 -5.41
C ASN A 213 -33.14 -1.32 -5.08
N LEU A 214 -34.13 -1.63 -4.24
CA LEU A 214 -34.36 -3.00 -3.78
C LEU A 214 -34.74 -3.93 -4.94
N ASN A 215 -35.40 -3.42 -5.98
CA ASN A 215 -35.79 -4.19 -7.16
C ASN A 215 -36.55 -5.49 -6.79
N ALA A 216 -37.37 -5.44 -5.74
CA ALA A 216 -38.11 -6.60 -5.25
C ALA A 216 -39.60 -6.47 -5.60
N ASN A 217 -40.22 -7.60 -5.94
CA ASN A 217 -41.67 -7.72 -6.10
C ASN A 217 -42.11 -9.00 -5.40
N ALA A 218 -42.56 -8.87 -4.16
CA ALA A 218 -42.81 -10.00 -3.26
C ALA A 218 -43.99 -9.70 -2.33
N ARG A 219 -44.57 -10.74 -1.73
CA ARG A 219 -45.59 -10.59 -0.68
C ARG A 219 -44.99 -10.39 0.72
N TYR A 220 -43.82 -10.97 0.96
CA TYR A 220 -43.15 -10.91 2.27
C TYR A 220 -41.74 -10.34 2.15
N LEU A 221 -41.34 -9.56 3.16
CA LEU A 221 -39.95 -9.20 3.43
C LEU A 221 -39.59 -9.56 4.88
N ARG A 222 -38.42 -10.15 5.11
CA ARG A 222 -37.91 -10.55 6.43
C ARG A 222 -36.53 -9.97 6.70
N LEU A 223 -36.33 -9.48 7.91
CA LEU A 223 -35.01 -9.29 8.51
C LEU A 223 -34.68 -10.51 9.37
N GLN A 224 -33.65 -11.24 8.97
CA GLN A 224 -33.12 -12.41 9.66
C GLN A 224 -31.83 -12.05 10.38
N GLY A 225 -31.84 -12.11 11.71
CA GLY A 225 -30.65 -11.92 12.53
C GLY A 225 -29.58 -12.98 12.23
N VAL A 226 -28.31 -12.55 12.27
CA VAL A 226 -27.12 -13.42 12.23
C VAL A 226 -26.24 -13.19 13.45
N ALA A 227 -26.01 -11.92 13.82
CA ALA A 227 -25.29 -11.57 15.03
C ALA A 227 -25.77 -10.23 15.61
N ARG A 228 -25.97 -10.17 16.92
CA ARG A 228 -26.39 -8.96 17.63
C ARG A 228 -25.20 -8.04 17.91
N GLY A 229 -25.44 -6.73 17.83
CA GLY A 229 -24.46 -5.68 18.12
C GLY A 229 -24.24 -5.44 19.62
N THR A 230 -25.13 -5.97 20.46
CA THR A 230 -25.07 -5.84 21.92
C THR A 230 -25.42 -7.19 22.58
N GLN A 231 -25.37 -7.26 23.91
CA GLN A 231 -25.82 -8.44 24.66
C GLN A 231 -27.34 -8.65 24.66
N TYR A 232 -28.12 -7.61 24.31
CA TYR A 232 -29.59 -7.64 24.23
C TYR A 232 -30.08 -8.24 22.91
N GLY A 233 -31.40 -8.43 22.77
CA GLY A 233 -32.04 -8.82 21.49
C GLY A 233 -31.96 -7.74 20.40
N TYR A 234 -32.54 -8.00 19.24
CA TYR A 234 -32.73 -6.98 18.20
C TYR A 234 -33.89 -6.06 18.57
N SER A 235 -33.76 -4.76 18.34
CA SER A 235 -34.82 -3.80 18.64
C SER A 235 -34.97 -2.71 17.57
N LEU A 236 -36.17 -2.61 17.00
CA LEU A 236 -36.55 -1.64 15.97
C LEU A 236 -37.66 -0.74 16.49
N LEU A 237 -37.48 0.58 16.32
CA LEU A 237 -38.49 1.59 16.59
C LEU A 237 -39.50 1.65 15.44
N GLU A 238 -39.01 1.77 14.20
CA GLU A 238 -39.87 1.98 13.02
C GLU A 238 -39.25 1.33 11.77
N VAL A 239 -40.10 0.88 10.85
CA VAL A 239 -39.75 0.36 9.54
C VAL A 239 -40.65 0.96 8.47
N ASN A 240 -40.06 1.56 7.44
CA ASN A 240 -40.81 2.17 6.34
C ASN A 240 -40.44 1.53 4.99
N PHE A 241 -41.46 1.37 4.14
CA PHE A 241 -41.33 0.84 2.79
C PHE A 241 -41.93 1.81 1.78
N SER A 242 -41.29 1.93 0.61
CA SER A 242 -41.85 2.68 -0.51
C SER A 242 -41.77 1.89 -1.82
N SER A 243 -42.73 2.14 -2.71
CA SER A 243 -42.71 1.63 -4.08
C SER A 243 -41.48 2.17 -4.84
N PRO A 244 -41.07 1.52 -5.94
CA PRO A 244 -40.09 2.09 -6.86
C PRO A 244 -40.49 3.49 -7.34
N GLY A 245 -39.51 4.38 -7.46
CA GLY A 245 -39.67 5.77 -7.88
C GLY A 245 -38.33 6.47 -8.15
N SER A 246 -38.39 7.73 -8.61
CA SER A 246 -37.23 8.51 -9.07
C SER A 246 -36.19 8.82 -7.97
N ASP A 247 -36.57 8.70 -6.71
CA ASP A 247 -35.76 8.97 -5.52
C ASP A 247 -35.09 7.72 -4.94
N ASN A 248 -35.51 6.52 -5.37
CA ASN A 248 -35.04 5.26 -4.78
C ASN A 248 -34.76 4.15 -5.78
N THR A 249 -34.88 4.40 -7.09
CA THR A 249 -34.66 3.39 -8.13
C THR A 249 -33.71 3.94 -9.20
N LEU A 250 -32.73 3.13 -9.61
CA LEU A 250 -31.77 3.56 -10.63
C LEU A 250 -32.41 3.51 -12.02
N PRO A 251 -32.29 4.58 -12.83
CA PRO A 251 -32.65 4.51 -14.24
C PRO A 251 -31.65 3.63 -15.01
N MET A 252 -32.13 3.04 -16.10
CA MET A 252 -31.30 2.26 -17.02
C MET A 252 -30.48 3.20 -17.91
N LEU A 253 -29.19 2.89 -18.07
CA LEU A 253 -28.26 3.54 -18.99
C LEU A 253 -28.53 3.08 -20.42
N THR A 254 -28.49 4.03 -21.36
CA THR A 254 -28.43 3.73 -22.79
C THR A 254 -26.99 3.39 -23.17
N ALA A 255 -26.63 2.10 -23.15
CA ALA A 255 -25.26 1.65 -23.40
C ALA A 255 -24.87 1.69 -24.90
N SER A 256 -23.57 1.79 -25.15
CA SER A 256 -22.98 1.75 -26.49
C SER A 256 -21.80 0.76 -26.54
N ALA A 257 -21.62 0.11 -27.70
CA ALA A 257 -20.55 -0.87 -27.85
C ALA A 257 -19.17 -0.22 -27.80
N VAL A 258 -18.22 -0.88 -27.13
CA VAL A 258 -16.80 -0.53 -27.19
C VAL A 258 -16.21 -1.03 -28.51
N PRO A 259 -15.65 -0.16 -29.37
CA PRO A 259 -15.03 -0.58 -30.64
C PRO A 259 -13.78 -1.44 -30.40
N THR A 260 -13.55 -2.42 -31.27
CA THR A 260 -12.38 -3.29 -31.24
C THR A 260 -11.56 -3.13 -32.52
N PRO A 261 -10.25 -2.85 -32.46
CA PRO A 261 -9.42 -2.80 -33.67
C PRO A 261 -9.43 -4.13 -34.43
N PRO A 262 -9.36 -4.13 -35.78
CA PRO A 262 -9.12 -5.35 -36.55
C PRO A 262 -7.79 -6.03 -36.19
N ALA A 263 -7.76 -7.36 -36.20
CA ALA A 263 -6.57 -8.17 -35.85
C ALA A 263 -5.32 -7.85 -36.68
N ASN A 264 -5.48 -7.37 -37.91
CA ASN A 264 -4.41 -7.01 -38.84
C ASN A 264 -4.06 -5.51 -38.83
N SER A 265 -4.51 -4.75 -37.84
CA SER A 265 -4.17 -3.33 -37.71
C SER A 265 -2.70 -3.15 -37.36
N THR A 266 -2.07 -2.13 -37.95
CA THR A 266 -0.69 -1.75 -37.63
C THR A 266 -0.69 -0.80 -36.43
N PRO A 267 -0.15 -1.19 -35.27
CA PRO A 267 -0.08 -0.30 -34.11
C PRO A 267 0.94 0.83 -34.34
N ILE A 268 0.62 2.02 -33.85
CA ILE A 268 1.52 3.17 -33.87
C ILE A 268 2.41 3.11 -32.62
N ALA A 269 3.73 3.10 -32.82
CA ALA A 269 4.68 3.15 -31.72
C ALA A 269 4.68 4.52 -31.03
N PRO A 270 4.92 4.58 -29.71
CA PRO A 270 5.11 5.86 -29.02
C PRO A 270 6.35 6.59 -29.56
N THR A 271 6.31 7.92 -29.59
CA THR A 271 7.48 8.74 -29.88
C THR A 271 8.45 8.72 -28.69
N THR A 272 9.73 9.02 -28.94
CA THR A 272 10.74 9.15 -27.87
C THR A 272 10.67 10.57 -27.28
N PRO A 273 10.18 10.75 -26.04
CA PRO A 273 10.16 12.06 -25.41
C PRO A 273 11.55 12.48 -24.91
N ALA A 274 11.72 13.75 -24.56
CA ALA A 274 12.87 14.19 -23.77
C ALA A 274 12.79 13.65 -22.34
N THR A 275 13.94 13.47 -21.68
CA THR A 275 13.95 13.10 -20.25
C THR A 275 13.59 14.29 -19.37
N LEU A 276 12.80 14.06 -18.33
CA LEU A 276 12.53 15.08 -17.31
C LEU A 276 13.78 15.46 -16.52
N GLU A 277 14.62 14.47 -16.23
CA GLU A 277 15.87 14.60 -15.48
C GLU A 277 16.87 13.52 -15.88
N THR A 278 18.16 13.87 -15.88
CA THR A 278 19.29 12.97 -16.01
C THR A 278 19.74 12.53 -14.62
N THR A 279 19.75 11.22 -14.40
CA THR A 279 20.19 10.60 -13.13
C THR A 279 21.65 10.16 -13.15
N GLN A 280 22.23 9.93 -14.34
CA GLN A 280 23.65 9.62 -14.48
C GLN A 280 24.20 10.03 -15.85
N PHE A 281 25.39 10.63 -15.89
CA PHE A 281 26.09 10.98 -17.12
C PHE A 281 27.62 11.03 -16.90
N THR A 282 28.39 11.17 -17.97
CA THR A 282 29.85 11.24 -17.93
C THR A 282 30.33 12.53 -18.57
N LEU A 283 31.25 13.24 -17.91
CA LEU A 283 31.90 14.44 -18.43
C LEU A 283 32.98 14.07 -19.46
N ALA A 284 33.48 15.07 -20.19
CA ALA A 284 34.44 14.85 -21.28
C ALA A 284 35.77 14.22 -20.83
N ASP A 285 36.16 14.42 -19.57
CA ASP A 285 37.38 13.85 -18.97
C ASP A 285 37.20 12.41 -18.46
N GLY A 286 35.97 11.88 -18.48
CA GLY A 286 35.61 10.58 -17.94
C GLY A 286 34.97 10.61 -16.55
N THR A 287 34.85 11.78 -15.90
CA THR A 287 34.20 11.92 -14.59
C THR A 287 32.75 11.46 -14.64
N LEU A 288 32.37 10.55 -13.75
CA LEU A 288 30.99 10.05 -13.62
C LEU A 288 30.19 10.95 -12.67
N VAL A 289 29.04 11.43 -13.13
CA VAL A 289 28.11 12.21 -12.30
C VAL A 289 26.86 11.38 -12.07
N THR A 290 26.47 11.18 -10.81
CA THR A 290 25.23 10.46 -10.42
C THR A 290 24.38 11.34 -9.52
N ARG A 291 23.08 11.43 -9.81
CA ARG A 291 22.09 12.29 -9.15
C ARG A 291 20.94 11.46 -8.63
N MET A 292 20.49 11.76 -7.41
CA MET A 292 19.39 11.05 -6.78
C MET A 292 18.60 11.89 -5.79
N GLY A 293 17.32 11.58 -5.64
CA GLY A 293 16.43 12.21 -4.68
C GLY A 293 16.28 11.41 -3.38
N PHE A 294 16.01 12.13 -2.30
CA PHE A 294 15.76 11.59 -0.96
C PHE A 294 14.47 12.18 -0.38
N VAL A 295 13.89 11.45 0.58
CA VAL A 295 12.70 11.85 1.34
C VAL A 295 12.95 11.62 2.83
N GLY A 296 12.37 12.45 3.69
CA GLY A 296 12.45 12.29 5.13
C GLY A 296 11.76 11.00 5.62
N ARG A 297 12.38 10.34 6.61
CA ARG A 297 11.93 9.10 7.27
C ARG A 297 11.93 9.25 8.79
N SER A 298 11.19 8.40 9.49
CA SER A 298 11.10 8.45 10.95
C SER A 298 12.31 7.87 11.67
N ARG A 299 12.90 6.80 11.13
CA ARG A 299 14.10 6.11 11.65
C ARG A 299 15.03 5.72 10.51
N HIS A 300 16.27 5.33 10.79
CA HIS A 300 17.20 4.94 9.72
C HIS A 300 16.96 3.49 9.20
N GLY A 301 17.88 3.01 8.35
CA GLY A 301 17.91 1.77 7.53
C GLY A 301 17.46 0.42 8.06
N ARG A 302 17.73 0.16 9.34
CA ARG A 302 17.94 -1.20 9.87
C ARG A 302 17.55 -1.33 11.34
N GLU A 303 17.00 -0.31 11.98
CA GLU A 303 16.52 -0.32 13.36
C GLU A 303 15.27 -1.19 13.34
N ARG A 304 15.40 -2.43 13.77
CA ARG A 304 14.28 -3.21 14.29
C ARG A 304 14.03 -2.70 15.71
N GLY A 305 12.98 -3.15 16.39
CA GLY A 305 12.78 -2.77 17.80
C GLY A 305 13.96 -3.11 18.73
N GLU A 306 14.95 -3.88 18.28
CA GLU A 306 16.15 -4.31 19.01
C GLU A 306 17.48 -3.69 18.55
N ASP A 307 18.42 -3.57 19.49
CA ASP A 307 19.81 -3.17 19.21
C ASP A 307 20.57 -4.30 18.51
N TRP A 308 21.20 -4.04 17.37
CA TRP A 308 21.93 -5.05 16.59
C TRP A 308 23.32 -5.37 17.17
N ASN A 309 23.33 -6.15 18.24
CA ASN A 309 24.57 -6.57 18.91
C ASN A 309 24.93 -8.00 18.53
N GLU A 310 26.23 -8.28 18.36
CA GLU A 310 26.70 -9.67 18.37
C GLU A 310 26.69 -10.22 19.81
N ILE A 311 26.37 -11.50 20.00
CA ILE A 311 26.41 -12.16 21.32
C ILE A 311 27.74 -11.85 22.05
N GLY A 312 27.64 -11.21 23.21
CA GLY A 312 28.78 -10.89 24.07
C GLY A 312 29.21 -9.41 24.07
N PHE A 313 28.52 -8.52 23.35
CA PHE A 313 28.81 -7.08 23.32
C PHE A 313 27.55 -6.23 23.56
N GLY A 314 27.66 -5.20 24.43
CA GLY A 314 26.55 -4.31 24.82
C GLY A 314 25.51 -4.94 25.77
N PRO A 315 24.52 -4.17 26.28
CA PRO A 315 23.33 -4.72 26.92
C PRO A 315 22.63 -5.64 25.92
N ASN A 316 22.61 -6.95 26.19
CA ASN A 316 22.08 -7.91 25.24
C ASN A 316 20.56 -8.06 25.38
N ASP A 317 19.88 -7.04 24.91
CA ASP A 317 18.43 -6.97 24.81
C ASP A 317 17.85 -7.81 23.64
N THR A 318 18.72 -8.45 22.85
CA THR A 318 18.34 -9.27 21.69
C THR A 318 18.11 -10.74 22.01
N VAL A 319 18.32 -11.15 23.26
CA VAL A 319 18.09 -12.54 23.69
C VAL A 319 17.29 -12.59 24.99
N ASP A 320 16.47 -13.63 25.14
CA ASP A 320 15.70 -13.87 26.34
C ASP A 320 16.59 -14.33 27.51
N ALA A 321 15.99 -14.53 28.68
CA ALA A 321 16.69 -15.01 29.86
C ALA A 321 17.39 -16.38 29.68
N ASN A 322 17.07 -17.12 28.61
CA ASN A 322 17.67 -18.40 28.23
C ASN A 322 18.72 -18.26 27.11
N GLY A 323 19.02 -17.04 26.67
CA GLY A 323 19.95 -16.77 25.57
C GLY A 323 19.37 -17.04 24.17
N LYS A 324 18.04 -17.18 24.03
CA LYS A 324 17.37 -17.35 22.74
C LYS A 324 17.10 -15.98 22.11
N PRO A 325 17.32 -15.78 20.80
CA PRO A 325 16.99 -14.53 20.13
C PRO A 325 15.55 -14.05 20.41
N GLN A 326 15.37 -12.76 20.71
CA GLN A 326 14.09 -12.07 20.85
C GLN A 326 13.91 -11.05 19.72
N ASP A 327 12.71 -11.04 19.15
CA ASP A 327 12.27 -10.05 18.18
C ASP A 327 11.44 -8.98 18.92
N LYS A 328 11.88 -7.72 18.89
CA LYS A 328 11.20 -6.58 19.51
C LYS A 328 10.22 -5.87 18.56
N GLY A 329 10.01 -6.41 17.36
CA GLY A 329 9.00 -5.96 16.41
C GLY A 329 9.52 -5.02 15.31
N PRO A 330 8.61 -4.54 14.45
CA PRO A 330 8.94 -3.82 13.23
C PRO A 330 9.61 -2.47 13.50
N GLY A 331 10.57 -2.13 12.64
CA GLY A 331 11.25 -0.84 12.62
C GLY A 331 10.40 0.30 12.08
N ALA A 332 11.01 1.44 11.74
CA ALA A 332 10.33 2.55 11.06
C ALA A 332 11.13 3.13 9.89
N TYR A 333 11.83 2.26 9.14
CA TYR A 333 12.71 2.69 8.05
C TYR A 333 11.98 3.03 6.74
N LEU A 334 11.17 2.08 6.26
CA LEU A 334 10.48 2.19 4.96
C LEU A 334 9.23 3.08 5.01
N ASN A 335 8.93 3.68 6.17
CA ASN A 335 7.72 4.46 6.40
C ASN A 335 7.78 5.84 5.72
N PHE A 336 6.67 6.54 5.63
CA PHE A 336 6.65 7.95 5.21
C PHE A 336 6.21 8.81 6.40
N ILE A 337 6.96 9.86 6.69
CA ILE A 337 6.63 10.84 7.73
C ILE A 337 5.38 11.64 7.36
N ALA A 338 4.67 12.16 8.36
CA ALA A 338 3.59 13.09 8.13
C ALA A 338 4.02 14.28 7.25
N ASN A 339 3.16 14.67 6.32
CA ASN A 339 3.37 15.71 5.33
C ASN A 339 4.63 15.53 4.47
N TYR A 340 5.05 14.29 4.19
CA TYR A 340 6.25 13.98 3.40
C TYR A 340 6.30 14.69 2.01
N PHE A 341 5.15 15.05 1.45
CA PHE A 341 5.03 15.79 0.19
C PHE A 341 5.29 17.31 0.31
N LYS A 342 5.35 17.87 1.52
CA LYS A 342 5.63 19.30 1.75
C LYS A 342 7.11 19.50 2.02
N ASN A 343 7.87 19.90 1.01
CA ASN A 343 9.27 20.34 1.12
C ASN A 343 10.26 19.36 1.80
N ARG A 344 9.88 18.11 2.07
CA ARG A 344 10.71 17.12 2.78
C ARG A 344 11.51 16.20 1.85
N THR A 345 11.76 16.67 0.63
CA THR A 345 12.61 15.99 -0.34
C THR A 345 13.79 16.86 -0.72
N TRP A 346 14.90 16.24 -1.11
CA TRP A 346 16.10 16.94 -1.56
C TRP A 346 16.89 16.08 -2.53
N GLY A 347 17.86 16.69 -3.20
CA GLY A 347 18.75 16.01 -4.13
C GLY A 347 20.16 15.84 -3.59
N VAL A 348 20.86 14.82 -4.06
CA VAL A 348 22.30 14.64 -3.89
C VAL A 348 22.94 14.34 -5.25
N GLU A 349 24.12 14.91 -5.49
CA GLU A 349 24.95 14.65 -6.66
C GLU A 349 26.33 14.15 -6.23
N PHE A 350 26.74 13.01 -6.77
CA PHE A 350 28.09 12.47 -6.67
C PHE A 350 28.86 12.79 -7.95
N ILE A 351 30.02 13.41 -7.81
CA ILE A 351 30.98 13.69 -8.90
C ILE A 351 32.22 12.83 -8.65
N ASP A 352 32.41 11.83 -9.50
CA ASP A 352 33.36 10.74 -9.30
C ASP A 352 34.41 10.72 -10.41
N ASN A 353 35.64 11.09 -10.06
CA ASN A 353 36.74 11.12 -11.01
C ASN A 353 37.49 9.77 -11.15
N SER A 354 37.00 8.68 -10.54
CA SER A 354 37.66 7.37 -10.58
C SER A 354 37.83 6.79 -11.98
N ARG A 355 37.04 7.27 -12.95
CA ARG A 355 37.10 6.89 -14.36
C ARG A 355 37.97 7.82 -15.22
N VAL A 356 38.46 8.93 -14.66
CA VAL A 356 39.33 9.86 -15.37
C VAL A 356 40.69 9.20 -15.60
N ALA A 357 41.17 9.26 -16.84
CA ALA A 357 42.44 8.63 -17.20
C ALA A 357 43.60 9.20 -16.36
N GLY A 358 44.38 8.31 -15.75
CA GLY A 358 45.53 8.67 -14.91
C GLY A 358 45.22 8.94 -13.43
N VAL A 359 43.94 8.98 -13.03
CA VAL A 359 43.57 9.08 -11.62
C VAL A 359 43.80 7.74 -10.92
N THR A 360 44.73 7.71 -9.95
CA THR A 360 45.04 6.53 -9.12
C THR A 360 44.56 6.66 -7.68
N LYS A 361 44.10 7.84 -7.29
CA LYS A 361 43.50 8.16 -5.99
C LYS A 361 42.17 8.89 -6.24
N PRO A 362 41.08 8.15 -6.49
CA PRO A 362 39.78 8.74 -6.73
C PRO A 362 39.32 9.66 -5.61
N THR A 363 38.57 10.68 -6.00
CA THR A 363 37.88 11.60 -5.12
C THR A 363 36.41 11.67 -5.52
N LEU A 364 35.51 11.65 -4.55
CA LEU A 364 34.10 11.91 -4.72
C LEU A 364 33.75 13.29 -4.16
N ILE A 365 33.20 14.17 -4.99
CA ILE A 365 32.56 15.39 -4.52
C ILE A 365 31.07 15.09 -4.34
N VAL A 366 30.53 15.41 -3.17
CA VAL A 366 29.13 15.17 -2.84
C VAL A 366 28.44 16.50 -2.57
N ASN A 367 27.58 16.90 -3.51
CA ASN A 367 26.78 18.11 -3.43
C ASN A 367 25.37 17.77 -2.92
N GLN A 368 24.79 18.66 -2.12
CA GLN A 368 23.39 18.56 -1.67
C GLN A 368 22.54 19.71 -2.23
N TYR A 369 21.30 19.42 -2.59
CA TYR A 369 20.34 20.34 -3.18
C TYR A 369 19.03 20.34 -2.40
N PHE A 370 19.00 21.14 -1.34
CA PHE A 370 17.84 21.28 -0.47
C PHE A 370 16.80 22.27 -1.02
N GLN A 371 15.55 22.13 -0.58
CA GLN A 371 14.47 23.07 -0.93
C GLN A 371 14.38 24.25 0.05
N GLN A 372 15.00 24.11 1.22
CA GLN A 372 15.04 25.06 2.30
C GLN A 372 16.40 24.99 3.00
N ALA A 373 16.75 26.02 3.76
CA ALA A 373 18.01 26.08 4.49
C ALA A 373 18.13 24.92 5.49
N GLN A 374 19.27 24.22 5.49
CA GLN A 374 19.56 23.07 6.36
C GLN A 374 20.84 23.30 7.16
N ARG A 375 20.98 22.62 8.28
CA ARG A 375 22.22 22.52 9.07
C ARG A 375 23.30 21.79 8.28
N GLY A 376 24.55 22.15 8.52
CA GLY A 376 25.71 21.48 7.92
C GLY A 376 25.96 20.12 8.57
N GLY A 377 26.62 19.21 7.84
CA GLY A 377 27.21 17.98 8.41
C GLY A 377 26.25 16.81 8.65
N GLY A 378 25.01 16.86 8.17
CA GLY A 378 24.03 15.78 8.30
C GLY A 378 24.20 14.63 7.32
N HIS A 379 25.39 14.04 7.16
CA HIS A 379 25.60 12.87 6.30
C HIS A 379 26.67 11.91 6.84
N SER A 380 26.57 10.65 6.44
CA SER A 380 27.53 9.58 6.75
C SER A 380 27.84 8.75 5.52
N PHE A 381 29.03 8.13 5.48
CA PHE A 381 29.55 7.41 4.30
C PHE A 381 30.05 5.98 4.59
N PHE A 382 30.38 5.68 5.84
CA PHE A 382 30.83 4.35 6.25
C PHE A 382 30.22 4.02 7.61
N ARG A 383 30.24 2.73 7.97
CA ARG A 383 29.78 2.25 9.27
C ARG A 383 30.95 1.97 10.20
N ARG A 384 30.79 2.25 11.49
CA ARG A 384 31.81 2.09 12.56
C ARG A 384 31.83 0.67 13.08
N ILE A 385 32.21 -0.23 12.18
CA ILE A 385 32.15 -1.70 12.36
C ILE A 385 33.14 -2.21 13.40
N ASP A 386 34.17 -1.42 13.69
CA ASP A 386 35.29 -1.75 14.56
C ASP A 386 35.08 -1.32 16.02
N ASP A 387 34.02 -0.58 16.32
CA ASP A 387 33.67 -0.23 17.70
C ASP A 387 32.56 -1.16 18.19
N PRO A 388 32.83 -2.09 19.12
CA PRO A 388 31.83 -3.02 19.63
C PRO A 388 30.82 -2.36 20.58
N ASN A 389 31.08 -1.13 21.04
CA ASN A 389 30.12 -0.37 21.86
C ASN A 389 29.16 0.46 20.98
N VAL A 390 29.43 0.52 19.69
CA VAL A 390 28.53 1.15 18.72
C VAL A 390 27.44 0.15 18.36
N THR A 391 26.31 0.28 19.04
CA THR A 391 25.06 -0.43 18.73
C THR A 391 24.29 0.34 17.64
N GLY A 392 23.43 -0.35 16.88
CA GLY A 392 22.68 0.29 15.79
C GLY A 392 23.56 0.75 14.62
N TYR A 393 23.33 1.97 14.11
CA TYR A 393 23.96 2.43 12.85
C TYR A 393 25.40 2.90 12.96
N GLY A 394 25.95 3.05 14.17
CA GLY A 394 26.92 4.12 14.42
C GLY A 394 27.99 4.29 13.34
N TRP A 395 28.03 5.53 12.90
CA TRP A 395 28.58 5.94 11.63
C TRP A 395 30.07 6.24 11.74
N MET A 396 30.78 6.01 10.65
CA MET A 396 32.05 6.66 10.38
C MET A 396 31.75 7.81 9.41
N SER A 397 31.92 9.05 9.87
CA SER A 397 31.89 10.22 9.00
C SER A 397 33.31 10.54 8.51
N PRO A 398 33.66 10.22 7.25
CA PRO A 398 34.97 10.51 6.71
C PRO A 398 35.18 11.97 6.27
N GLY A 399 34.17 12.83 6.24
CA GLY A 399 34.23 14.05 5.43
C GLY A 399 33.73 15.30 6.13
N ASN A 400 34.67 16.13 6.58
CA ASN A 400 34.38 17.51 6.99
C ASN A 400 33.78 18.29 5.80
N LEU A 401 32.86 19.20 6.09
CA LEU A 401 32.40 20.17 5.10
C LEU A 401 33.60 20.94 4.52
N LEU A 402 33.55 21.27 3.23
CA LEU A 402 34.58 22.09 2.57
C LEU A 402 34.81 23.42 3.30
N ASP A 403 33.79 23.97 3.94
CA ASP A 403 33.90 25.10 4.88
C ASP A 403 33.22 24.82 6.21
N ARG A 404 33.86 23.97 7.02
CA ARG A 404 33.40 23.78 8.40
C ARG A 404 33.39 25.11 9.17
N THR A 405 34.36 26.00 8.99
CA THR A 405 34.48 27.21 9.82
C THR A 405 33.26 28.12 9.79
N THR A 406 32.59 28.19 8.64
CA THR A 406 31.37 28.97 8.43
C THR A 406 30.11 28.22 8.89
N TYR A 407 30.03 26.92 8.63
CA TYR A 407 28.78 26.17 8.79
C TYR A 407 28.69 25.37 10.12
N THR A 408 29.79 24.84 10.64
CA THR A 408 29.81 23.91 11.78
C THR A 408 31.07 24.00 12.66
N ASP A 409 30.94 23.92 13.97
CA ASP A 409 32.06 23.67 14.90
C ASP A 409 31.89 22.30 15.57
N GLY A 410 32.43 21.26 14.93
CA GLY A 410 32.10 19.89 15.29
C GLY A 410 30.61 19.61 15.08
N PHE A 411 29.91 19.18 16.13
CA PHE A 411 28.45 18.96 16.11
C PHE A 411 27.62 20.21 16.43
N VAL A 412 28.26 21.39 16.55
CA VAL A 412 27.59 22.66 16.83
C VAL A 412 27.36 23.42 15.53
N ASP A 413 26.10 23.71 15.20
CA ASP A 413 25.75 24.47 14.00
C ASP A 413 26.04 25.96 14.16
N LYS A 414 26.69 26.56 13.15
CA LYS A 414 26.94 28.01 13.08
C LYS A 414 26.00 28.70 12.11
N THR A 415 25.99 28.25 10.86
CA THR A 415 25.20 28.82 9.77
C THR A 415 24.56 27.70 8.97
N SER A 416 23.36 27.92 8.44
CA SER A 416 22.72 26.96 7.54
C SER A 416 23.41 26.93 6.18
N CYS A 417 23.49 25.74 5.59
CA CYS A 417 23.81 25.55 4.19
C CYS A 417 22.82 26.31 3.29
N PRO A 418 23.30 26.97 2.24
CA PRO A 418 22.45 27.75 1.34
C PRO A 418 21.52 26.85 0.52
N ILE A 419 20.39 27.41 0.08
CA ILE A 419 19.53 26.77 -0.91
C ILE A 419 20.19 26.95 -2.28
N VAL A 420 20.56 25.85 -2.91
CA VAL A 420 21.21 25.85 -4.23
C VAL A 420 20.25 25.36 -5.29
N PRO A 421 20.08 26.08 -6.42
CA PRO A 421 19.26 25.59 -7.52
C PRO A 421 19.82 24.30 -8.08
N LYS A 422 18.93 23.40 -8.50
CA LYS A 422 19.32 22.13 -9.12
C LYS A 422 20.05 22.41 -10.46
N PRO A 423 21.10 21.63 -10.78
CA PRO A 423 21.90 21.83 -11.97
C PRO A 423 21.12 21.52 -13.27
N PRO A 424 21.55 22.07 -14.42
CA PRO A 424 20.98 21.72 -15.72
C PRO A 424 21.22 20.24 -16.07
N GLN A 425 20.49 19.75 -17.09
CA GLN A 425 20.68 18.39 -17.59
C GLN A 425 22.10 18.19 -18.14
N ASN A 426 22.71 17.05 -17.84
CA ASN A 426 24.01 16.62 -18.36
C ASN A 426 25.19 17.59 -18.10
N ALA A 427 25.08 18.48 -17.12
CA ALA A 427 26.14 19.43 -16.78
C ALA A 427 26.15 19.75 -15.29
N LEU A 428 27.34 19.99 -14.73
CA LEU A 428 27.51 20.46 -13.36
C LEU A 428 27.00 21.90 -13.22
N LEU A 429 26.56 22.29 -12.01
CA LEU A 429 26.20 23.69 -11.73
C LEU A 429 27.42 24.61 -11.87
N LYS A 430 28.59 24.13 -11.46
CA LYS A 430 29.88 24.83 -11.56
C LYS A 430 30.89 23.96 -12.33
N PRO A 431 30.85 23.95 -13.67
CA PRO A 431 31.63 23.01 -14.49
C PRO A 431 33.13 23.38 -14.60
N THR A 432 33.48 24.65 -14.38
CA THR A 432 34.87 25.17 -14.48
C THR A 432 35.31 25.91 -13.22
N THR A 433 34.42 26.02 -12.24
CA THR A 433 34.61 26.72 -10.97
C THR A 433 34.11 25.84 -9.83
N GLY A 434 34.22 26.31 -8.60
CA GLY A 434 33.70 25.58 -7.45
C GLY A 434 34.02 26.28 -6.14
N TYR A 435 33.61 25.67 -5.04
CA TYR A 435 33.90 26.20 -3.70
C TYR A 435 35.32 25.83 -3.26
N GLY A 436 36.05 26.78 -2.68
CA GLY A 436 37.41 26.51 -2.15
C GLY A 436 38.41 25.97 -3.19
N GLY A 437 38.20 26.24 -4.48
CA GLY A 437 39.03 25.72 -5.58
C GLY A 437 38.70 24.30 -6.05
N ILE A 438 37.71 23.64 -5.44
CA ILE A 438 37.26 22.29 -5.82
C ILE A 438 36.22 22.40 -6.94
N ILE A 439 36.64 22.16 -8.18
CA ILE A 439 35.76 22.24 -9.36
C ILE A 439 34.55 21.31 -9.20
N GLY A 440 33.35 21.82 -9.45
CA GLY A 440 32.10 21.06 -9.31
C GLY A 440 31.45 21.15 -7.93
N ALA A 441 32.17 21.51 -6.86
CA ALA A 441 31.58 21.72 -5.54
C ALA A 441 30.65 22.94 -5.55
N ASN A 442 29.41 22.76 -5.11
CA ASN A 442 28.38 23.80 -5.24
C ASN A 442 28.51 24.92 -4.20
N ASP A 443 28.89 24.60 -2.97
CA ASP A 443 29.06 25.52 -1.84
C ASP A 443 30.00 24.92 -0.77
N GLY A 444 30.15 25.59 0.38
CA GLY A 444 31.01 25.11 1.45
C GLY A 444 30.42 23.96 2.27
N CYS A 445 29.17 23.58 2.04
CA CYS A 445 28.54 22.38 2.60
C CYS A 445 28.72 21.13 1.72
N SER A 446 29.32 21.26 0.55
CA SER A 446 29.83 20.12 -0.21
C SER A 446 30.89 19.35 0.58
N VAL A 447 31.04 18.07 0.26
CA VAL A 447 32.04 17.18 0.88
C VAL A 447 32.94 16.62 -0.19
N VAL A 448 34.23 16.49 0.13
CA VAL A 448 35.18 15.72 -0.66
C VAL A 448 35.55 14.47 0.12
N LEU A 449 35.31 13.32 -0.49
CA LEU A 449 35.73 12.03 0.04
C LEU A 449 36.84 11.47 -0.85
N ASP A 450 38.05 11.36 -0.31
CA ASP A 450 39.24 10.90 -1.03
C ASP A 450 39.90 9.66 -0.38
N ASN A 451 39.44 9.30 0.82
CA ASN A 451 39.94 8.18 1.60
C ASN A 451 38.82 7.34 2.23
N LYS A 452 39.09 6.04 2.39
CA LYS A 452 38.40 5.19 3.36
C LYS A 452 39.05 5.37 4.73
N PRO A 453 38.28 5.72 5.79
CA PRO A 453 38.78 5.84 7.15
C PRO A 453 39.53 4.59 7.63
N GLY A 454 40.53 4.81 8.48
CA GLY A 454 41.14 3.73 9.23
C GLY A 454 40.17 3.17 10.29
N HIS A 455 40.34 1.90 10.62
CA HIS A 455 39.52 1.18 11.59
C HIS A 455 40.33 0.05 12.24
N GLN A 456 39.89 -0.49 13.37
CA GLN A 456 40.48 -1.72 13.90
C GLN A 456 40.07 -2.93 13.05
N ASP A 457 41.01 -3.83 12.82
CA ASP A 457 40.76 -5.09 12.14
C ASP A 457 39.92 -6.02 13.03
N LEU A 458 39.11 -6.86 12.39
CA LEU A 458 38.14 -7.71 13.05
C LEU A 458 38.47 -9.18 12.80
N SER A 459 38.44 -9.99 13.86
CA SER A 459 38.60 -11.44 13.76
C SER A 459 37.55 -12.17 14.61
N PRO A 460 37.11 -13.38 14.22
CA PRO A 460 36.16 -14.14 15.01
C PRO A 460 36.80 -14.57 16.33
N ASN A 461 36.11 -14.32 17.46
CA ASN A 461 36.49 -14.87 18.74
C ASN A 461 36.09 -16.37 18.86
N ALA A 462 36.28 -16.98 20.03
CA ALA A 462 35.94 -18.40 20.27
C ALA A 462 34.46 -18.74 20.00
N ASN A 463 33.58 -17.75 20.00
CA ASN A 463 32.16 -17.89 19.72
C ASN A 463 31.81 -17.54 18.25
N GLY A 464 32.79 -17.23 17.39
CA GLY A 464 32.55 -16.84 15.99
C GLY A 464 32.05 -15.40 15.82
N VAL A 465 32.14 -14.59 16.87
CA VAL A 465 31.71 -13.18 16.89
C VAL A 465 32.87 -12.30 16.45
N MET A 466 32.64 -11.35 15.55
CA MET A 466 33.69 -10.56 14.91
C MET A 466 34.11 -9.38 15.79
N VAL A 467 35.27 -9.51 16.43
CA VAL A 467 35.76 -8.55 17.44
C VAL A 467 37.04 -7.85 16.99
N PRO A 468 37.28 -6.62 17.47
CA PRO A 468 38.56 -5.97 17.24
C PRO A 468 39.70 -6.84 17.76
N ASN A 469 40.66 -7.13 16.88
CA ASN A 469 41.81 -7.97 17.20
C ASN A 469 43.02 -7.15 17.70
N GLY A 470 42.84 -5.84 17.88
CA GLY A 470 43.88 -4.90 18.29
C GLY A 470 44.83 -4.47 17.16
N VAL A 471 44.67 -4.98 15.94
CA VAL A 471 45.44 -4.55 14.76
C VAL A 471 44.73 -3.35 14.13
N ASN A 472 45.45 -2.25 13.95
CA ASN A 472 44.91 -1.04 13.31
C ASN A 472 45.07 -1.11 11.79
N ILE A 473 43.98 -0.94 11.05
CA ILE A 473 44.00 -0.74 9.59
C ILE A 473 44.06 0.77 9.34
N PRO A 474 45.16 1.29 8.75
CA PRO A 474 45.29 2.71 8.48
C PRO A 474 44.29 3.17 7.41
N SER A 475 43.92 4.46 7.49
CA SER A 475 43.19 5.12 6.40
C SER A 475 43.94 4.96 5.08
N ARG A 476 43.21 4.74 4.00
CA ARG A 476 43.79 4.58 2.65
C ARG A 476 42.98 5.34 1.60
N PRO A 477 43.57 5.71 0.44
CA PRO A 477 42.80 6.27 -0.66
C PRO A 477 41.61 5.39 -1.06
N LEU A 478 40.56 6.03 -1.57
CA LEU A 478 39.45 5.31 -2.21
C LEU A 478 39.95 4.46 -3.37
N GLN A 479 39.21 3.41 -3.71
CA GLN A 479 39.53 2.54 -4.83
C GLN A 479 38.33 2.37 -5.77
N LEU A 480 38.60 2.16 -7.06
CA LEU A 480 37.58 1.81 -8.04
C LEU A 480 36.86 0.52 -7.59
N GLY A 481 35.53 0.51 -7.65
CA GLY A 481 34.70 -0.62 -7.21
C GLY A 481 34.42 -0.66 -5.70
N GLU A 482 34.96 0.26 -4.92
CA GLU A 482 34.69 0.35 -3.49
C GLU A 482 33.24 0.74 -3.20
N ALA A 483 32.57 0.01 -2.32
CA ALA A 483 31.23 0.32 -1.85
C ALA A 483 31.28 1.34 -0.72
N ILE A 484 30.44 2.37 -0.83
CA ILE A 484 30.29 3.47 0.12
C ILE A 484 28.83 3.47 0.58
N GLU A 485 28.63 3.41 1.89
CA GLU A 485 27.31 3.44 2.52
C GLU A 485 26.93 4.87 2.83
N PHE A 486 26.11 5.47 1.98
CA PHE A 486 25.75 6.87 2.11
C PHE A 486 24.36 7.02 2.72
N THR A 487 24.28 7.82 3.78
CA THR A 487 23.01 8.37 4.28
C THR A 487 23.14 9.89 4.42
N PRO A 488 22.30 10.67 3.72
CA PRO A 488 22.11 12.08 4.08
C PRO A 488 21.11 12.19 5.23
N SER A 489 20.82 13.41 5.66
CA SER A 489 19.81 13.72 6.67
C SER A 489 19.20 15.07 6.35
N PHE A 490 17.95 15.25 6.80
CA PHE A 490 17.25 16.51 6.68
C PHE A 490 17.25 17.16 8.06
N PHE A 491 18.08 18.17 8.29
CA PHE A 491 18.17 18.86 9.57
C PHE A 491 18.00 20.37 9.39
N SER A 492 16.76 20.85 9.43
CA SER A 492 16.42 22.26 9.26
C SER A 492 16.39 22.99 10.61
N SER A 493 15.89 24.22 10.61
CA SER A 493 15.50 24.95 11.83
C SER A 493 14.00 25.16 11.85
N ARG A 494 13.42 25.26 13.05
CA ARG A 494 12.00 25.60 13.23
C ARG A 494 11.64 26.89 12.48
N ALA A 495 12.49 27.93 12.62
CA ALA A 495 12.33 29.20 11.92
C ALA A 495 12.31 29.07 10.38
N ALA A 496 13.20 28.25 9.79
CA ALA A 496 13.23 28.03 8.34
C ALA A 496 11.99 27.28 7.83
N MET A 497 11.50 26.32 8.60
CA MET A 497 10.26 25.59 8.27
C MET A 497 9.00 26.45 8.49
N ASP A 498 8.99 27.33 9.50
CA ASP A 498 7.90 28.30 9.72
C ASP A 498 7.80 29.33 8.60
N ALA A 499 8.94 29.78 8.06
CA ALA A 499 8.99 30.71 6.94
C ALA A 499 8.31 30.18 5.67
N ILE A 500 8.23 28.85 5.52
CA ILE A 500 7.53 28.17 4.42
C ILE A 500 6.22 27.52 4.87
N GLN A 501 5.72 27.90 6.04
CA GLN A 501 4.44 27.46 6.61
C GLN A 501 4.31 25.93 6.77
N ASP A 502 5.41 25.26 7.12
CA ASP A 502 5.44 23.82 7.31
C ASP A 502 5.50 23.46 8.80
N SER A 503 4.38 23.07 9.39
CA SER A 503 4.25 22.83 10.83
C SER A 503 4.81 21.50 11.34
N GLY A 504 5.18 20.56 10.47
CA GLY A 504 5.69 19.27 10.94
C GLY A 504 7.11 19.37 11.51
N ASN A 505 7.68 18.23 11.88
CA ASN A 505 9.05 18.17 12.39
C ASN A 505 10.06 18.81 11.40
N PHE A 506 11.20 19.23 11.92
CA PHE A 506 12.24 19.91 11.13
C PHE A 506 13.55 19.12 11.11
N ARG A 507 13.55 17.90 11.64
CA ARG A 507 14.67 16.96 11.61
C ARG A 507 14.15 15.58 11.26
N TYR A 508 14.75 14.96 10.25
CA TYR A 508 14.38 13.64 9.76
C TYR A 508 15.61 12.87 9.33
N TYR A 509 15.49 11.54 9.47
CA TYR A 509 16.40 10.60 8.83
C TYR A 509 15.98 10.38 7.38
N THR A 510 16.61 9.41 6.70
CA THR A 510 16.31 9.10 5.31
C THR A 510 16.69 7.67 4.95
N ASN A 511 16.54 7.35 3.66
CA ASN A 511 16.99 6.10 3.07
C ASN A 511 18.52 6.03 3.03
N GLU A 512 19.06 4.90 3.46
CA GLU A 512 20.44 4.49 3.28
C GLU A 512 20.65 3.90 1.88
N VAL A 513 21.71 4.31 1.19
CA VAL A 513 22.03 3.83 -0.16
C VAL A 513 23.48 3.40 -0.29
N THR A 514 23.77 2.56 -1.28
CA THR A 514 25.14 2.19 -1.62
C THR A 514 25.57 2.86 -2.91
N TYR A 515 26.67 3.61 -2.85
CA TYR A 515 27.39 4.10 -4.01
C TYR A 515 28.62 3.22 -4.25
N VAL A 516 28.81 2.74 -5.48
CA VAL A 516 30.01 2.00 -5.87
C VAL A 516 30.89 2.92 -6.70
N VAL A 517 32.13 3.17 -6.24
CA VAL A 517 33.10 4.05 -6.90
C VAL A 517 33.32 3.58 -8.35
N GLY A 518 33.12 4.50 -9.28
CA GLY A 518 33.19 4.31 -10.72
C GLY A 518 32.03 3.52 -11.30
N SER A 519 30.91 3.38 -10.58
CA SER A 519 29.71 2.65 -11.03
C SER A 519 28.40 3.36 -10.71
N GLY A 520 28.37 4.20 -9.68
CA GLY A 520 27.17 4.89 -9.22
C GLY A 520 26.37 4.06 -8.21
N LEU A 521 25.09 4.40 -8.05
CA LEU A 521 24.22 3.76 -7.06
C LEU A 521 23.95 2.29 -7.40
N ARG A 522 23.95 1.44 -6.39
CA ARG A 522 23.63 0.01 -6.51
C ARG A 522 22.68 -0.43 -5.39
N PRO A 523 21.67 -1.26 -5.72
CA PRO A 523 20.90 -1.96 -4.70
C PRO A 523 21.83 -2.81 -3.84
N GLN A 524 21.50 -2.98 -2.55
CA GLN A 524 22.41 -3.59 -1.58
C GLN A 524 21.75 -4.69 -0.74
N TYR A 525 22.62 -5.53 -0.19
CA TYR A 525 22.31 -6.45 0.90
C TYR A 525 23.40 -6.36 1.98
N GLY A 526 23.05 -6.77 3.19
CA GLY A 526 23.96 -6.77 4.33
C GLY A 526 24.81 -8.03 4.39
N VAL A 527 26.11 -7.88 4.58
CA VAL A 527 27.09 -8.97 4.82
C VAL A 527 27.70 -8.90 6.22
N GLN A 528 28.35 -9.97 6.66
CA GLN A 528 29.11 -10.00 7.93
C GLN A 528 30.16 -8.87 7.96
N PRO A 529 30.56 -8.36 9.13
CA PRO A 529 30.16 -8.78 10.50
C PRO A 529 28.83 -8.20 11.01
N ARG A 530 28.34 -7.09 10.46
CA ARG A 530 27.21 -6.32 11.04
C ARG A 530 26.23 -5.81 9.99
N LEU A 531 25.88 -6.64 9.00
CA LEU A 531 25.11 -6.22 7.82
C LEU A 531 25.76 -5.02 7.12
N ASN A 532 27.06 -5.10 6.83
CA ASN A 532 27.73 -4.08 6.01
C ASN A 532 27.17 -4.11 4.59
N ASN A 533 27.10 -2.95 3.93
CA ASN A 533 26.63 -2.89 2.56
C ASN A 533 27.58 -3.57 1.58
N ALA A 534 27.03 -4.53 0.86
CA ALA A 534 27.58 -5.04 -0.38
C ALA A 534 26.57 -4.81 -1.51
N ALA A 535 27.07 -4.47 -2.69
CA ALA A 535 26.23 -4.37 -3.87
C ALA A 535 25.60 -5.74 -4.19
N LEU A 536 24.30 -5.73 -4.47
CA LEU A 536 23.58 -6.92 -4.90
C LEU A 536 24.11 -7.39 -6.27
N PRO A 537 24.26 -8.71 -6.48
CA PRO A 537 24.61 -9.25 -7.78
C PRO A 537 23.56 -8.89 -8.85
N VAL A 538 24.01 -8.66 -10.09
CA VAL A 538 23.15 -8.19 -11.19
C VAL A 538 21.99 -9.15 -11.47
N GLU A 539 22.22 -10.45 -11.26
CA GLU A 539 21.22 -11.49 -11.46
C GLU A 539 20.03 -11.39 -10.51
N THR A 540 20.18 -10.70 -9.37
CA THR A 540 19.11 -10.49 -8.38
C THR A 540 18.27 -9.24 -8.67
N LEU A 541 18.69 -8.40 -9.62
CA LEU A 541 18.10 -7.08 -9.84
C LEU A 541 16.83 -7.14 -10.70
N SER A 542 15.70 -7.48 -10.08
CA SER A 542 14.40 -7.63 -10.76
C SER A 542 13.95 -6.37 -11.52
N GLY A 543 14.24 -5.18 -10.99
CA GLY A 543 13.97 -3.88 -11.63
C GLY A 543 15.20 -3.22 -12.27
N GLY A 544 16.26 -3.97 -12.56
CA GLY A 544 17.53 -3.41 -13.01
C GLY A 544 18.23 -2.61 -11.90
N THR A 545 19.01 -1.58 -12.26
CA THR A 545 19.76 -0.79 -11.27
C THR A 545 18.86 0.06 -10.36
N GLY A 546 17.57 0.17 -10.69
CA GLY A 546 16.52 0.80 -9.88
C GLY A 546 15.83 -0.12 -8.88
N SER A 547 16.25 -1.38 -8.75
CA SER A 547 15.65 -2.33 -7.79
C SER A 547 15.73 -1.82 -6.35
N VAL A 548 14.70 -2.13 -5.55
CA VAL A 548 14.68 -1.84 -4.11
C VAL A 548 15.56 -2.88 -3.40
N SER A 549 16.46 -2.40 -2.54
CA SER A 549 17.35 -3.22 -1.69
C SER A 549 16.57 -4.12 -0.73
N TYR A 550 17.25 -5.08 -0.11
CA TYR A 550 16.63 -5.93 0.91
C TYR A 550 16.17 -5.10 2.13
N ASP A 551 15.02 -5.47 2.69
CA ASP A 551 14.46 -4.84 3.88
C ASP A 551 14.95 -5.53 5.15
N TYR A 552 15.78 -4.82 5.90
CA TYR A 552 16.32 -5.23 7.19
C TYR A 552 15.57 -4.63 8.39
N ALA A 553 14.52 -3.84 8.14
CA ALA A 553 13.75 -3.16 9.18
C ALA A 553 12.48 -3.90 9.59
N ASP A 554 12.22 -5.10 9.04
CA ASP A 554 10.99 -5.87 9.28
C ASP A 554 9.69 -5.13 8.91
N ASN A 555 9.78 -4.30 7.87
CA ASN A 555 8.70 -3.40 7.44
C ASN A 555 8.17 -3.76 6.05
N SER A 556 8.06 -5.06 5.81
CA SER A 556 7.67 -5.62 4.50
C SER A 556 6.31 -5.13 3.97
N THR A 557 5.43 -4.59 4.82
CA THR A 557 4.18 -3.89 4.43
C THR A 557 4.40 -2.64 3.58
N PHE A 558 5.57 -2.00 3.69
CA PHE A 558 5.95 -0.82 2.91
C PHE A 558 6.83 -1.16 1.70
N MET A 559 7.20 -2.42 1.49
CA MET A 559 8.13 -2.83 0.43
C MET A 559 7.66 -2.38 -0.96
N PHE A 560 6.36 -2.50 -1.25
CA PHE A 560 5.78 -2.10 -2.54
C PHE A 560 5.47 -0.61 -2.66
N GLN A 561 5.84 0.18 -1.65
CA GLN A 561 5.60 1.63 -1.60
C GLN A 561 6.88 2.43 -1.82
N GLN A 562 8.01 1.76 -2.03
CA GLN A 562 9.32 2.41 -2.18
C GLN A 562 9.54 2.89 -3.63
N PRO A 563 10.17 4.06 -3.81
CA PRO A 563 10.56 4.52 -5.13
C PRO A 563 11.72 3.68 -5.69
N SER A 564 11.93 3.75 -7.00
CA SER A 564 13.16 3.28 -7.65
C SER A 564 14.39 3.85 -6.95
N LEU A 565 15.42 3.03 -6.73
CA LEU A 565 16.67 3.47 -6.10
C LEU A 565 17.34 4.62 -6.87
N GLN A 566 17.15 4.67 -8.18
CA GLN A 566 17.76 5.65 -9.08
C GLN A 566 16.91 6.92 -9.25
N ILE A 567 15.86 7.11 -8.45
CA ILE A 567 14.94 8.24 -8.61
C ILE A 567 15.68 9.57 -8.58
N GLY A 568 15.44 10.41 -9.60
CA GLY A 568 16.07 11.72 -9.75
C GLY A 568 15.73 12.71 -8.65
N MET A 569 16.56 13.76 -8.52
CA MET A 569 16.45 14.77 -7.46
C MET A 569 15.12 15.51 -7.49
N GLN A 570 14.58 15.80 -8.67
CA GLN A 570 13.27 16.44 -8.84
C GLN A 570 12.14 15.42 -8.87
N ASN A 571 12.42 14.23 -9.41
CA ASN A 571 11.44 13.17 -9.51
C ASN A 571 11.01 12.63 -8.14
N MET A 572 11.86 12.68 -7.12
CA MET A 572 11.44 12.35 -5.74
C MET A 572 10.29 13.25 -5.25
N GLN A 573 10.31 14.55 -5.55
CA GLN A 573 9.21 15.45 -5.19
C GLN A 573 7.92 15.06 -5.94
N ARG A 574 8.02 14.79 -7.25
CA ARG A 574 6.88 14.33 -8.07
C ARG A 574 6.31 13.00 -7.57
N PHE A 575 7.18 12.09 -7.12
CA PHE A 575 6.79 10.81 -6.55
C PHE A 575 5.96 10.99 -5.28
N VAL A 576 6.42 11.82 -4.34
CA VAL A 576 5.67 12.06 -3.09
C VAL A 576 4.37 12.83 -3.31
N GLU A 577 4.34 13.76 -4.26
CA GLU A 577 3.11 14.46 -4.65
C GLU A 577 2.11 13.51 -5.31
N GLY A 578 2.56 12.61 -6.19
CA GLY A 578 1.70 11.57 -6.75
C GLY A 578 1.23 10.55 -5.71
N ARG A 579 2.10 10.18 -4.75
CA ARG A 579 1.73 9.35 -3.60
C ARG A 579 0.61 9.99 -2.80
N ARG A 580 0.71 11.30 -2.53
CA ARG A 580 -0.34 12.06 -1.81
C ARG A 580 -1.71 11.81 -2.45
N TRP A 581 -1.81 11.95 -3.78
CA TRP A 581 -3.04 11.68 -4.52
C TRP A 581 -3.50 10.21 -4.43
N PHE A 582 -2.59 9.26 -4.58
CA PHE A 582 -2.91 7.82 -4.50
C PHE A 582 -3.52 7.42 -3.14
N HIS A 583 -3.11 8.11 -2.07
CA HIS A 583 -3.56 7.91 -0.69
C HIS A 583 -4.76 8.78 -0.28
N THR A 584 -5.19 9.71 -1.14
CA THR A 584 -6.26 10.68 -0.83
C THR A 584 -7.64 10.07 -1.04
N ASN A 585 -8.50 10.16 -0.04
CA ASN A 585 -9.94 9.95 -0.18
C ASN A 585 -10.52 11.06 -1.09
N MET A 586 -10.96 10.73 -2.30
CA MET A 586 -11.43 11.71 -3.30
C MET A 586 -12.83 12.29 -3.01
N TRP A 587 -13.41 11.97 -1.84
CA TRP A 587 -14.60 12.63 -1.33
C TRP A 587 -14.25 13.63 -0.24
N THR A 588 -13.54 13.16 0.80
CA THR A 588 -13.20 13.99 1.95
C THR A 588 -11.89 14.74 1.78
N GLY A 589 -10.97 14.34 0.92
CA GLY A 589 -9.62 14.88 0.85
C GLY A 589 -8.68 14.38 1.96
N ASP A 590 -9.16 13.56 2.89
CA ASP A 590 -8.33 13.01 3.96
C ASP A 590 -7.44 11.87 3.43
N HIS A 591 -6.31 11.67 4.09
CA HIS A 591 -5.38 10.59 3.75
C HIS A 591 -5.67 9.35 4.58
N ASN A 592 -5.41 8.16 4.03
CA ASN A 592 -5.38 6.91 4.79
C ASN A 592 -4.13 6.77 5.69
N GLU A 593 -3.23 7.76 5.64
CA GLU A 593 -2.04 7.89 6.45
C GLU A 593 -2.24 9.03 7.46
N GLN A 594 -1.90 8.79 8.73
CA GLN A 594 -2.12 9.78 9.80
C GLN A 594 -1.14 10.95 9.71
N GLY A 595 -1.57 12.11 10.23
CA GLY A 595 -0.75 13.32 10.33
C GLY A 595 -0.55 14.09 9.02
N ASN A 596 -1.01 13.57 7.88
CA ASN A 596 -0.97 14.30 6.61
C ASN A 596 -2.09 15.35 6.53
N ASP A 597 -1.73 16.53 6.04
CA ASP A 597 -2.65 17.62 5.80
C ASP A 597 -3.61 17.25 4.67
N ARG A 598 -4.90 17.48 4.92
CA ARG A 598 -5.99 17.23 3.99
C ARG A 598 -5.70 17.81 2.60
N ASN A 599 -5.94 17.02 1.56
CA ASN A 599 -5.92 17.47 0.18
C ASN A 599 -7.27 18.07 -0.20
N THR A 600 -7.37 19.41 -0.08
CA THR A 600 -8.60 20.15 -0.36
C THR A 600 -9.02 20.10 -1.83
N ASP A 601 -8.07 19.95 -2.76
CA ASP A 601 -8.35 19.93 -4.20
C ASP A 601 -9.08 18.65 -4.61
N ALA A 602 -8.83 17.56 -3.88
CA ALA A 602 -9.49 16.27 -4.06
C ALA A 602 -10.94 16.23 -3.53
N VAL A 603 -11.37 17.23 -2.77
CA VAL A 603 -12.69 17.22 -2.12
C VAL A 603 -13.81 17.21 -3.17
N LYS A 604 -14.72 16.23 -3.01
CA LYS A 604 -15.88 16.01 -3.87
C LYS A 604 -15.53 15.79 -5.36
N LEU A 605 -14.37 15.21 -5.66
CA LEU A 605 -14.06 14.74 -7.03
C LEU A 605 -14.71 13.39 -7.32
N GLN A 606 -14.91 12.54 -6.31
CA GLN A 606 -15.59 11.26 -6.42
C GLN A 606 -17.09 11.41 -6.63
N GLY A 607 -17.64 10.60 -7.53
CA GLY A 607 -19.06 10.51 -7.81
C GLY A 607 -19.85 9.79 -6.72
N PRO A 608 -21.18 9.80 -6.82
CA PRO A 608 -22.06 9.25 -5.79
C PRO A 608 -22.00 7.72 -5.66
N ARG A 609 -21.39 7.00 -6.62
CA ARG A 609 -21.21 5.54 -6.58
C ARG A 609 -19.74 5.23 -6.87
N PHE A 610 -19.13 4.30 -6.16
CA PHE A 610 -17.70 3.96 -6.28
C PHE A 610 -17.44 2.56 -5.67
N ASN A 611 -16.25 1.98 -5.88
CA ASN A 611 -15.80 0.82 -5.12
C ASN A 611 -15.00 1.28 -3.90
N GLN A 612 -13.96 2.09 -4.10
CA GLN A 612 -13.13 2.64 -3.03
C GLN A 612 -12.96 4.16 -3.14
N THR A 613 -12.65 4.80 -2.02
CA THR A 613 -12.49 6.27 -1.96
C THR A 613 -11.09 6.74 -2.38
N ASN A 614 -10.11 5.84 -2.41
CA ASN A 614 -8.73 6.10 -2.82
C ASN A 614 -8.17 4.86 -3.55
N CYS A 615 -7.05 5.02 -4.27
CA CYS A 615 -6.46 3.92 -5.04
C CYS A 615 -5.97 2.78 -4.13
N PHE A 616 -5.49 3.13 -2.94
CA PHE A 616 -4.98 2.21 -1.94
C PHE A 616 -6.03 1.22 -1.41
N GLY A 617 -7.32 1.59 -1.41
CA GLY A 617 -8.40 0.70 -0.94
C GLY A 617 -8.55 -0.57 -1.79
N CYS A 618 -8.24 -0.50 -3.09
CA CYS A 618 -8.19 -1.68 -3.96
C CYS A 618 -6.77 -2.28 -3.99
N HIS A 619 -5.76 -1.43 -4.09
CA HIS A 619 -4.35 -1.82 -4.10
C HIS A 619 -3.76 -1.81 -2.70
N VAL A 620 -4.18 -2.75 -1.84
CA VAL A 620 -3.82 -2.81 -0.41
C VAL A 620 -2.30 -2.78 -0.26
N ASN A 621 -1.76 -1.73 0.36
CA ASN A 621 -0.31 -1.50 0.51
C ASN A 621 0.46 -1.54 -0.84
N ASN A 622 -0.14 -1.05 -1.93
CA ASN A 622 0.32 -1.17 -3.32
C ASN A 622 0.38 -2.61 -3.87
N GLY A 623 -0.14 -3.57 -3.11
CA GLY A 623 -0.23 -4.98 -3.45
C GLY A 623 -1.56 -5.35 -4.09
N ARG A 624 -2.05 -6.54 -3.73
CA ARG A 624 -3.28 -7.12 -4.27
C ARG A 624 -4.49 -6.75 -3.42
N SER A 625 -5.66 -6.84 -4.03
CA SER A 625 -6.93 -6.87 -3.32
C SER A 625 -7.03 -8.11 -2.43
N LEU A 626 -7.96 -8.09 -1.49
CA LEU A 626 -8.19 -9.22 -0.60
C LEU A 626 -8.76 -10.43 -1.33
N ALA A 627 -8.39 -11.63 -0.89
CA ALA A 627 -8.93 -12.86 -1.45
C ALA A 627 -10.43 -13.02 -1.13
N PRO A 628 -11.23 -13.60 -2.03
CA PRO A 628 -12.53 -14.16 -1.67
C PRO A 628 -12.35 -15.38 -0.75
N GLN A 629 -12.82 -15.30 0.50
CA GLN A 629 -12.56 -16.32 1.53
C GLN A 629 -13.80 -16.89 2.18
N VAL A 630 -14.81 -16.06 2.44
CA VAL A 630 -16.01 -16.46 3.18
C VAL A 630 -17.27 -16.04 2.44
N LEU A 631 -18.35 -16.77 2.71
CA LEU A 631 -19.68 -16.49 2.18
C LEU A 631 -20.13 -15.08 2.58
N ASN A 632 -20.89 -14.43 1.71
CA ASN A 632 -21.39 -13.06 1.85
C ASN A 632 -20.31 -11.96 1.93
N GLN A 633 -19.02 -12.31 1.80
CA GLN A 633 -17.94 -11.34 1.73
C GLN A 633 -18.19 -10.41 0.56
N ARG A 634 -18.20 -9.11 0.85
CA ARG A 634 -18.28 -8.06 -0.17
C ARG A 634 -16.96 -7.95 -0.91
N LEU A 635 -17.02 -7.77 -2.22
CA LEU A 635 -15.85 -7.76 -3.12
C LEU A 635 -15.48 -6.35 -3.60
N ASP A 636 -15.74 -5.32 -2.80
CA ASP A 636 -15.54 -3.90 -3.16
C ASP A 636 -14.06 -3.44 -3.12
N THR A 637 -13.13 -4.33 -2.76
CA THR A 637 -11.68 -4.14 -3.01
C THR A 637 -11.24 -4.71 -4.36
N MET A 638 -12.12 -5.43 -5.06
CA MET A 638 -11.91 -6.00 -6.38
C MET A 638 -12.75 -5.25 -7.43
N ALA A 639 -12.37 -5.36 -8.70
CA ALA A 639 -13.17 -4.85 -9.80
C ALA A 639 -14.07 -5.95 -10.37
N VAL A 640 -15.33 -5.62 -10.65
CA VAL A 640 -16.25 -6.51 -11.37
C VAL A 640 -16.65 -5.82 -12.66
N ARG A 641 -16.10 -6.28 -13.79
CA ARG A 641 -16.50 -5.78 -15.11
C ARG A 641 -17.82 -6.42 -15.52
N THR A 642 -18.68 -5.66 -16.17
CA THR A 642 -20.05 -6.09 -16.47
C THR A 642 -20.46 -5.72 -17.87
N ALA A 643 -21.27 -6.59 -18.47
CA ALA A 643 -21.84 -6.35 -19.77
C ALA A 643 -23.20 -7.04 -19.94
N ALA A 644 -23.98 -6.52 -20.89
CA ALA A 644 -25.12 -7.16 -21.50
C ALA A 644 -24.76 -7.62 -22.92
N LEU A 645 -25.60 -8.48 -23.49
CA LEU A 645 -25.51 -8.87 -24.90
C LEU A 645 -26.65 -8.20 -25.67
N ASP A 646 -26.35 -7.64 -26.84
CA ASP A 646 -27.38 -7.19 -27.77
C ASP A 646 -28.02 -8.38 -28.51
N GLY A 647 -29.00 -8.10 -29.38
CA GLY A 647 -29.71 -9.13 -30.15
C GLY A 647 -28.82 -9.96 -31.09
N ASN A 648 -27.60 -9.49 -31.38
CA ASN A 648 -26.60 -10.20 -32.20
C ASN A 648 -25.51 -10.88 -31.35
N GLY A 649 -25.64 -10.88 -30.02
CA GLY A 649 -24.65 -11.42 -29.09
C GLY A 649 -23.42 -10.53 -28.89
N LYS A 650 -23.46 -9.26 -29.31
CA LYS A 650 -22.36 -8.32 -29.09
C LYS A 650 -22.40 -7.75 -27.67
N GLN A 651 -21.22 -7.65 -27.05
CA GLN A 651 -21.07 -7.11 -25.70
C GLN A 651 -21.31 -5.58 -25.66
N LEU A 652 -22.18 -5.15 -24.77
CA LEU A 652 -22.44 -3.75 -24.41
C LEU A 652 -22.23 -3.55 -22.90
N PRO A 653 -21.82 -2.37 -22.42
CA PRO A 653 -21.87 -2.04 -20.99
C PRO A 653 -23.24 -2.40 -20.38
N HIS A 654 -23.26 -2.89 -19.14
CA HIS A 654 -24.51 -3.31 -18.50
C HIS A 654 -25.42 -2.07 -18.27
N PRO A 655 -26.72 -2.13 -18.58
CA PRO A 655 -27.60 -0.97 -18.43
C PRO A 655 -27.70 -0.39 -17.01
N VAL A 656 -27.48 -1.19 -15.95
CA VAL A 656 -27.49 -0.66 -14.56
C VAL A 656 -26.10 -0.26 -14.08
N TYR A 657 -25.08 -1.04 -14.46
CA TYR A 657 -23.74 -0.94 -13.88
C TYR A 657 -22.74 -0.23 -14.78
N GLY A 658 -23.04 -0.05 -16.07
CA GLY A 658 -22.05 0.35 -17.06
C GLY A 658 -21.00 -0.74 -17.28
N GLU A 659 -19.77 -0.32 -17.58
CA GLU A 659 -18.63 -1.22 -17.79
C GLU A 659 -18.14 -1.93 -16.52
N ALA A 660 -18.45 -1.39 -15.33
CA ALA A 660 -18.01 -1.97 -14.07
C ALA A 660 -18.96 -1.62 -12.91
N VAL A 661 -19.17 -2.58 -12.00
CA VAL A 661 -19.97 -2.33 -10.79
C VAL A 661 -19.24 -1.36 -9.86
N GLN A 662 -19.99 -0.37 -9.39
CA GLN A 662 -19.61 0.57 -8.34
C GLN A 662 -20.45 0.29 -7.09
N MET A 663 -19.88 -0.49 -6.18
CA MET A 663 -20.62 -1.22 -5.15
C MET A 663 -21.06 -0.33 -3.99
N ASN A 664 -20.29 0.69 -3.64
CA ASN A 664 -20.56 1.66 -2.59
C ASN A 664 -21.23 2.92 -3.15
N ALA A 665 -21.97 3.63 -2.29
CA ALA A 665 -22.63 4.86 -2.70
C ALA A 665 -22.77 5.88 -1.56
N ARG A 666 -22.97 7.14 -1.93
CA ARG A 666 -23.22 8.28 -1.05
C ARG A 666 -24.30 9.18 -1.62
N SER A 667 -25.05 9.83 -0.73
CA SER A 667 -25.98 10.89 -1.11
C SER A 667 -25.22 12.06 -1.74
N ALA A 668 -25.63 12.47 -2.95
CA ALA A 668 -25.08 13.65 -3.59
C ALA A 668 -25.38 14.96 -2.82
N THR A 669 -26.43 14.95 -1.98
CA THR A 669 -26.86 16.12 -1.21
C THR A 669 -26.21 16.16 0.18
N THR A 670 -26.24 15.06 0.93
CA THR A 670 -25.78 15.04 2.34
C THR A 670 -24.39 14.45 2.50
N GLY A 671 -23.89 13.68 1.53
CA GLY A 671 -22.63 12.93 1.62
C GLY A 671 -22.67 11.68 2.52
N ALA A 672 -23.82 11.39 3.14
CA ALA A 672 -24.02 10.18 3.93
C ALA A 672 -23.86 8.93 3.06
N MET A 673 -23.27 7.86 3.62
CA MET A 673 -23.22 6.56 2.96
C MET A 673 -24.64 6.04 2.71
N GLN A 674 -24.86 5.43 1.56
CA GLN A 674 -26.15 4.84 1.16
C GLN A 674 -25.93 3.46 0.56
N ASP A 675 -26.87 2.55 0.78
CA ASP A 675 -26.90 1.24 0.10
C ASP A 675 -27.82 1.32 -1.11
N TRP A 676 -27.24 1.41 -2.32
CA TRP A 676 -27.97 1.43 -3.59
C TRP A 676 -28.11 0.05 -4.25
N GLY A 677 -27.86 -1.04 -3.52
CA GLY A 677 -28.08 -2.39 -4.04
C GLY A 677 -27.12 -2.82 -5.14
N ASN A 678 -25.93 -2.23 -5.21
CA ASN A 678 -24.91 -2.55 -6.21
C ASN A 678 -23.84 -3.52 -5.66
N GLY A 679 -24.05 -4.10 -4.48
CA GLY A 679 -23.08 -5.01 -3.88
C GLY A 679 -22.86 -6.27 -4.71
N VAL A 680 -21.61 -6.72 -4.77
CA VAL A 680 -21.24 -8.04 -5.29
C VAL A 680 -20.59 -8.83 -4.16
N ARG A 681 -21.02 -10.08 -4.00
CA ARG A 681 -20.69 -10.91 -2.84
C ARG A 681 -20.28 -12.30 -3.24
N VAL A 682 -19.50 -12.95 -2.38
CA VAL A 682 -19.23 -14.39 -2.47
C VAL A 682 -20.50 -15.17 -2.13
N ALA A 683 -21.02 -15.92 -3.10
CA ALA A 683 -22.18 -16.79 -2.95
C ALA A 683 -21.81 -18.24 -2.62
N GLY A 684 -20.56 -18.63 -2.86
CA GLY A 684 -20.06 -19.97 -2.56
C GLY A 684 -18.77 -20.27 -3.30
N PHE A 685 -18.36 -21.53 -3.25
CA PHE A 685 -17.13 -21.99 -3.90
C PHE A 685 -17.40 -23.30 -4.65
N ASP A 686 -16.98 -23.35 -5.92
CA ASP A 686 -16.83 -24.59 -6.66
C ASP A 686 -15.46 -25.17 -6.30
N THR A 687 -15.40 -26.46 -5.97
CA THR A 687 -14.15 -27.11 -5.60
C THR A 687 -13.84 -28.30 -6.50
N LYS A 688 -12.55 -28.54 -6.71
CA LYS A 688 -12.07 -29.76 -7.38
C LYS A 688 -10.74 -30.19 -6.79
N ASN A 689 -10.49 -31.49 -6.80
CA ASN A 689 -9.25 -32.06 -6.25
C ASN A 689 -8.28 -32.42 -7.36
N VAL A 690 -6.99 -32.16 -7.12
CA VAL A 690 -5.88 -32.63 -7.96
C VAL A 690 -4.92 -33.40 -7.08
N THR A 691 -4.51 -34.60 -7.51
CA THR A 691 -3.55 -35.44 -6.76
C THR A 691 -2.16 -35.27 -7.37
N LEU A 692 -1.18 -34.92 -6.54
CA LEU A 692 0.24 -34.81 -6.92
C LEU A 692 0.90 -36.19 -6.93
N ALA A 693 2.08 -36.30 -7.55
CA ALA A 693 2.80 -37.58 -7.68
C ALA A 693 3.18 -38.25 -6.34
N ASP A 694 3.26 -37.49 -5.25
CA ASP A 694 3.52 -38.02 -3.90
C ASP A 694 2.23 -38.45 -3.15
N GLY A 695 1.07 -38.38 -3.81
CA GLY A 695 -0.24 -38.67 -3.23
C GLY A 695 -0.89 -37.50 -2.50
N THR A 696 -0.23 -36.33 -2.39
CA THR A 696 -0.83 -35.13 -1.80
C THR A 696 -2.02 -34.68 -2.63
N VAL A 697 -3.18 -34.51 -1.98
CA VAL A 697 -4.39 -33.97 -2.62
C VAL A 697 -4.48 -32.48 -2.38
N VAL A 698 -4.50 -31.69 -3.46
CA VAL A 698 -4.72 -30.24 -3.41
C VAL A 698 -6.15 -29.94 -3.84
N THR A 699 -6.93 -29.32 -2.96
CA THR A 699 -8.28 -28.83 -3.28
C THR A 699 -8.21 -27.43 -3.86
N LEU A 700 -8.56 -27.31 -5.13
CA LEU A 700 -8.73 -26.04 -5.82
C LEU A 700 -10.11 -25.47 -5.52
N SER A 701 -10.21 -24.15 -5.40
CA SER A 701 -11.44 -23.42 -5.11
C SER A 701 -11.67 -22.30 -6.14
N LYS A 702 -12.89 -22.15 -6.65
CA LYS A 702 -13.32 -21.04 -7.51
C LYS A 702 -14.51 -20.32 -6.86
N PRO A 703 -14.43 -19.02 -6.59
CA PRO A 703 -15.56 -18.30 -6.01
C PRO A 703 -16.72 -18.19 -7.00
N ARG A 704 -17.93 -18.50 -6.53
CA ARG A 704 -19.19 -18.10 -7.16
C ARG A 704 -19.60 -16.76 -6.55
N ILE A 705 -20.07 -15.84 -7.37
CA ILE A 705 -20.49 -14.51 -6.92
C ILE A 705 -21.99 -14.30 -7.15
N SER A 706 -22.60 -13.43 -6.34
CA SER A 706 -23.97 -12.95 -6.49
C SER A 706 -24.01 -11.43 -6.47
N PHE A 707 -25.06 -10.87 -7.06
CA PHE A 707 -25.31 -9.44 -7.14
C PHE A 707 -26.52 -9.08 -6.29
N ASP A 708 -26.43 -7.98 -5.54
CA ASP A 708 -27.57 -7.42 -4.80
C ASP A 708 -28.63 -6.84 -5.77
N GLY A 709 -28.22 -6.47 -7.00
CA GLY A 709 -29.09 -6.01 -8.08
C GLY A 709 -29.19 -7.02 -9.25
N PRO A 710 -29.61 -6.58 -10.46
CA PRO A 710 -29.74 -7.48 -11.60
C PRO A 710 -28.43 -8.19 -11.95
N THR A 711 -28.48 -9.50 -12.13
CA THR A 711 -27.29 -10.28 -12.50
C THR A 711 -26.93 -10.01 -13.97
N PRO A 712 -25.72 -9.52 -14.28
CA PRO A 712 -25.30 -9.29 -15.66
C PRO A 712 -25.21 -10.60 -16.45
N THR A 713 -25.59 -10.57 -17.73
CA THR A 713 -25.42 -11.72 -18.64
C THR A 713 -23.94 -12.11 -18.78
N VAL A 714 -23.04 -11.11 -18.73
CA VAL A 714 -21.59 -11.31 -18.83
C VAL A 714 -20.90 -10.49 -17.74
N TYR A 715 -19.98 -11.11 -17.01
CA TYR A 715 -19.17 -10.43 -15.99
C TYR A 715 -17.78 -11.05 -15.84
N SER A 716 -16.86 -10.29 -15.23
CA SER A 716 -15.48 -10.69 -14.96
C SER A 716 -15.05 -10.15 -13.59
N LEU A 717 -14.73 -11.04 -12.65
CA LEU A 717 -14.16 -10.68 -11.35
C LEU A 717 -12.64 -10.49 -11.49
N ARG A 718 -12.13 -9.36 -11.01
CA ARG A 718 -10.73 -8.94 -11.19
C ARG A 718 -10.11 -8.45 -9.89
N SER A 719 -9.12 -9.20 -9.39
CA SER A 719 -8.22 -8.80 -8.33
C SER A 719 -7.42 -7.57 -8.76
N ALA A 720 -7.21 -6.61 -7.86
CA ALA A 720 -6.21 -5.58 -8.07
C ALA A 720 -4.82 -6.23 -8.18
N GLN A 721 -3.99 -5.75 -9.11
CA GLN A 721 -2.61 -6.20 -9.29
C GLN A 721 -1.65 -5.32 -8.47
N PRO A 722 -0.49 -5.83 -8.03
CA PRO A 722 0.56 -4.98 -7.48
C PRO A 722 0.97 -3.90 -8.49
N VAL A 723 1.21 -2.68 -8.02
CA VAL A 723 1.53 -1.51 -8.88
C VAL A 723 3.04 -1.20 -8.94
N ILE A 724 3.88 -2.11 -8.48
CA ILE A 724 5.35 -1.98 -8.55
C ILE A 724 5.89 -2.22 -9.98
N GLY A 725 6.91 -1.46 -10.37
CA GLY A 725 7.62 -1.65 -11.64
C GLY A 725 6.84 -1.27 -12.89
N MET A 726 5.70 -0.58 -12.75
CA MET A 726 4.85 -0.26 -13.90
C MET A 726 5.55 0.64 -14.92
N GLY A 727 6.40 1.58 -14.46
CA GLY A 727 7.19 2.44 -15.36
C GLY A 727 8.23 1.68 -16.17
N LEU A 728 8.75 0.58 -15.65
CA LEU A 728 9.65 -0.32 -16.39
C LEU A 728 8.89 -1.09 -17.47
N LEU A 729 7.65 -1.53 -17.17
CA LEU A 729 6.79 -2.19 -18.16
C LEU A 729 6.32 -1.23 -19.26
N GLU A 730 6.06 0.04 -18.93
CA GLU A 730 5.78 1.11 -19.90
C GLU A 730 6.95 1.29 -20.86
N ALA A 731 8.18 1.20 -20.34
CA ALA A 731 9.40 1.46 -21.09
C ALA A 731 9.80 0.31 -22.03
N ILE A 732 9.21 -0.88 -21.94
CA ILE A 732 9.43 -1.97 -22.91
C ILE A 732 8.90 -1.52 -24.28
N THR A 733 9.63 -1.73 -25.37
CA THR A 733 9.18 -1.27 -26.70
C THR A 733 8.04 -2.13 -27.26
N ASP A 734 7.13 -1.53 -28.04
CA ASP A 734 6.07 -2.29 -28.76
C ASP A 734 6.71 -3.39 -29.64
N ALA A 735 7.86 -3.09 -30.26
CA ALA A 735 8.60 -4.03 -31.09
C ALA A 735 9.09 -5.27 -30.33
N ASP A 736 9.58 -5.11 -29.08
CA ASP A 736 10.03 -6.24 -28.26
C ASP A 736 8.85 -7.15 -27.86
N ILE A 737 7.69 -6.57 -27.49
CA ILE A 737 6.47 -7.35 -27.22
C ILE A 737 6.02 -8.10 -28.48
N LEU A 738 5.91 -7.39 -29.61
CA LEU A 738 5.45 -7.97 -30.88
C LEU A 738 6.40 -9.04 -31.43
N SER A 739 7.71 -8.94 -31.15
CA SER A 739 8.70 -9.94 -31.58
C SER A 739 8.47 -11.33 -30.98
N ARG A 740 7.65 -11.42 -29.93
CA ARG A 740 7.37 -12.66 -29.19
C ARG A 740 6.06 -13.31 -29.61
N VAL A 741 5.21 -12.60 -30.36
CA VAL A 741 3.97 -13.15 -30.90
C VAL A 741 4.30 -14.26 -31.89
N ARG A 742 3.66 -15.43 -31.73
CA ARG A 742 3.87 -16.56 -32.64
C ARG A 742 2.70 -16.71 -33.61
N ALA A 743 3.03 -16.92 -34.88
CA ALA A 743 2.04 -17.28 -35.90
C ALA A 743 1.50 -18.70 -35.67
N THR A 744 2.38 -19.62 -35.28
CA THR A 744 2.07 -21.02 -34.96
C THR A 744 2.41 -21.33 -33.50
N PRO A 745 1.58 -22.13 -32.80
CA PRO A 745 1.92 -22.62 -31.47
C PRO A 745 3.28 -23.34 -31.42
N ASP A 746 3.95 -23.33 -30.28
CA ASP A 746 5.15 -24.14 -30.05
C ASP A 746 4.80 -25.62 -29.76
N ALA A 747 5.81 -26.42 -29.40
CA ALA A 747 5.65 -27.85 -29.16
C ALA A 747 4.70 -28.22 -28.00
N ASP A 748 4.49 -27.31 -27.04
CA ASP A 748 3.55 -27.49 -25.93
C ASP A 748 2.19 -26.80 -26.23
N GLY A 749 2.04 -26.21 -27.42
CA GLY A 749 0.82 -25.49 -27.82
C GLY A 749 0.81 -24.01 -27.43
N VAL A 750 1.91 -23.45 -26.92
CA VAL A 750 1.99 -22.03 -26.52
C VAL A 750 2.15 -21.14 -27.75
N LYS A 751 1.24 -20.18 -27.92
CA LYS A 751 1.21 -19.24 -29.04
C LYS A 751 1.55 -17.83 -28.60
N GLY A 752 0.84 -17.28 -27.62
CA GLY A 752 0.95 -15.88 -27.20
C GLY A 752 0.50 -14.89 -28.29
N GLN A 753 -0.37 -13.95 -27.94
CA GLN A 753 -0.86 -12.92 -28.87
C GLN A 753 -0.87 -11.53 -28.21
N ALA A 754 -0.54 -10.49 -28.97
CA ALA A 754 -0.71 -9.13 -28.49
C ALA A 754 -2.19 -8.71 -28.57
N ASN A 755 -2.67 -7.94 -27.58
CA ASN A 755 -3.97 -7.29 -27.70
C ASN A 755 -3.80 -5.93 -28.41
N LEU A 756 -4.57 -5.66 -29.47
CA LEU A 756 -4.57 -4.35 -30.10
C LEU A 756 -5.66 -3.45 -29.51
N VAL A 757 -5.16 -2.35 -28.98
CA VAL A 757 -5.76 -1.17 -28.34
C VAL A 757 -6.35 -0.09 -29.23
N TYR A 758 -7.49 0.55 -28.92
CA TYR A 758 -7.66 1.96 -29.28
C TYR A 758 -7.15 2.86 -28.17
N ASP A 759 -6.45 3.93 -28.54
CA ASP A 759 -6.15 5.07 -27.67
C ASP A 759 -7.41 5.95 -27.54
N PRO A 760 -7.98 6.14 -26.33
CA PRO A 760 -9.20 6.93 -26.16
C PRO A 760 -9.01 8.42 -26.45
N GLU A 761 -7.78 8.94 -26.41
CA GLU A 761 -7.51 10.37 -26.67
C GLU A 761 -7.31 10.65 -28.16
N THR A 762 -6.64 9.73 -28.88
CA THR A 762 -6.24 9.95 -30.28
C THR A 762 -6.98 9.10 -31.31
N GLY A 763 -7.63 8.01 -30.88
CA GLY A 763 -8.22 6.99 -31.75
C GLY A 763 -7.19 6.09 -32.46
N ALA A 764 -5.90 6.25 -32.19
CA ALA A 764 -4.84 5.43 -32.77
C ALA A 764 -4.90 3.98 -32.28
N VAL A 765 -4.50 3.03 -33.15
CA VAL A 765 -4.29 1.65 -32.72
C VAL A 765 -2.94 1.51 -32.01
N ARG A 766 -2.91 0.90 -30.83
CA ARG A 766 -1.72 0.74 -29.97
C ARG A 766 -1.57 -0.69 -29.47
N VAL A 767 -0.38 -1.09 -29.05
CA VAL A 767 -0.19 -2.38 -28.34
C VAL A 767 -0.68 -2.24 -26.90
N GLY A 768 -1.59 -3.12 -26.51
CA GLY A 768 -2.13 -3.18 -25.16
C GLY A 768 -1.16 -3.80 -24.15
N ARG A 769 -1.17 -3.32 -22.90
CA ARG A 769 -0.16 -3.64 -21.88
C ARG A 769 -0.73 -3.87 -20.48
N TYR A 770 -1.69 -3.04 -20.06
CA TYR A 770 -2.17 -3.03 -18.68
C TYR A 770 -3.55 -3.65 -18.51
N GLY A 771 -3.83 -4.05 -17.27
CA GLY A 771 -4.98 -4.85 -16.90
C GLY A 771 -4.77 -6.34 -17.19
N TRP A 772 -5.76 -7.14 -16.78
CA TRP A 772 -5.72 -8.60 -16.91
C TRP A 772 -5.81 -9.12 -18.34
N LYS A 773 -6.38 -8.32 -19.26
CA LYS A 773 -6.50 -8.64 -20.69
C LYS A 773 -5.68 -7.70 -21.57
N ALA A 774 -4.66 -7.01 -21.02
CA ALA A 774 -3.82 -6.06 -21.75
C ALA A 774 -4.63 -4.98 -22.51
N ALA A 775 -5.76 -4.53 -21.96
CA ALA A 775 -6.72 -3.70 -22.69
C ALA A 775 -6.40 -2.20 -22.68
N LYS A 776 -5.32 -1.79 -22.00
CA LYS A 776 -4.89 -0.39 -21.87
C LYS A 776 -3.44 -0.28 -22.34
N PHE A 777 -3.15 0.67 -23.21
CA PHE A 777 -1.85 0.78 -23.88
C PHE A 777 -0.79 1.54 -23.07
N SER A 778 -1.18 2.38 -22.10
CA SER A 778 -0.27 3.22 -21.31
C SER A 778 -0.70 3.29 -19.85
N LEU A 779 0.24 3.65 -18.96
CA LEU A 779 -0.04 3.93 -17.56
C LEU A 779 -1.07 5.04 -17.36
N ARG A 780 -1.01 6.08 -18.20
CA ARG A 780 -1.98 7.19 -18.20
C ARG A 780 -3.39 6.66 -18.47
N HIS A 781 -3.55 5.86 -19.52
CA HIS A 781 -4.84 5.25 -19.87
C HIS A 781 -5.33 4.33 -18.74
N GLN A 782 -4.46 3.49 -18.18
CA GLN A 782 -4.83 2.62 -17.05
C GLN A 782 -5.28 3.41 -15.81
N THR A 783 -4.56 4.48 -15.46
CA THR A 783 -4.85 5.33 -14.30
C THR A 783 -6.18 6.05 -14.48
N ALA A 784 -6.41 6.67 -15.64
CA ALA A 784 -7.66 7.36 -15.94
C ALA A 784 -8.86 6.40 -15.99
N ASN A 785 -8.67 5.19 -16.53
CA ASN A 785 -9.74 4.19 -16.58
C ASN A 785 -10.10 3.68 -15.17
N ALA A 786 -9.11 3.45 -14.30
CA ALA A 786 -9.36 3.06 -12.92
C ALA A 786 -10.05 4.17 -12.10
N LEU A 787 -9.65 5.44 -12.29
CA LEU A 787 -10.33 6.59 -11.67
C LEU A 787 -11.83 6.59 -12.00
N LEU A 788 -12.20 6.42 -13.27
CA LEU A 788 -13.61 6.41 -13.67
C LEU A 788 -14.32 5.14 -13.18
N LEU A 789 -13.83 3.96 -13.56
CA LEU A 789 -14.58 2.72 -13.39
C LEU A 789 -14.66 2.31 -11.91
N ASP A 790 -13.58 2.47 -11.16
CA ASP A 790 -13.47 1.92 -9.82
C ASP A 790 -13.71 2.99 -8.73
N MET A 791 -13.39 4.26 -9.01
CA MET A 791 -13.53 5.36 -8.03
C MET A 791 -14.57 6.40 -8.41
N SER A 792 -15.15 6.34 -9.62
CA SER A 792 -16.08 7.34 -10.16
C SER A 792 -15.52 8.75 -10.10
N VAL A 793 -14.24 8.91 -10.42
CA VAL A 793 -13.53 10.19 -10.54
C VAL A 793 -13.26 10.43 -12.03
N THR A 794 -13.65 11.60 -12.54
CA THR A 794 -13.42 11.97 -13.95
C THR A 794 -12.01 12.52 -14.13
N SER A 795 -11.54 12.55 -15.38
CA SER A 795 -10.20 13.01 -15.75
C SER A 795 -10.21 13.60 -17.16
N PRO A 796 -9.12 14.22 -17.65
CA PRO A 796 -9.07 14.70 -19.04
C PRO A 796 -9.32 13.62 -20.10
N VAL A 797 -8.98 12.35 -19.80
CA VAL A 797 -9.22 11.19 -20.69
C VAL A 797 -10.70 10.77 -20.69
N TYR A 798 -11.37 10.87 -19.54
CA TYR A 798 -12.78 10.53 -19.37
C TYR A 798 -13.50 11.68 -18.64
N PRO A 799 -13.98 12.69 -19.39
CA PRO A 799 -14.34 13.99 -18.81
C PRO A 799 -15.66 14.00 -18.04
N ASN A 800 -16.48 12.94 -18.15
CA ASN A 800 -17.76 12.80 -17.44
C ASN A 800 -18.08 11.33 -17.16
N ARG A 801 -19.08 11.10 -16.31
CA ARG A 801 -19.49 9.75 -15.90
C ARG A 801 -20.37 9.02 -16.91
N ASP A 802 -20.86 9.69 -17.95
CA ASP A 802 -21.63 9.04 -19.03
C ASP A 802 -20.73 8.07 -19.83
N CYS A 803 -19.40 8.27 -19.77
CA CYS A 803 -18.40 7.34 -20.30
C CYS A 803 -18.51 5.91 -19.74
N LEU A 804 -19.15 5.71 -18.57
CA LEU A 804 -19.45 4.37 -18.03
C LEU A 804 -20.38 3.55 -18.93
N ALA A 805 -21.18 4.22 -19.76
CA ALA A 805 -22.10 3.60 -20.73
C ALA A 805 -21.43 3.33 -22.10
N GLY A 806 -20.11 3.50 -22.18
CA GLY A 806 -19.29 3.20 -23.35
C GLY A 806 -18.97 4.44 -24.21
N PRO A 807 -18.08 4.28 -25.21
CA PRO A 807 -17.44 5.41 -25.89
C PRO A 807 -18.40 6.36 -26.62
N ALA A 808 -19.50 5.88 -27.20
CA ALA A 808 -20.44 6.75 -27.91
C ALA A 808 -21.27 7.63 -26.96
N GLN A 809 -21.35 7.25 -25.68
CA GLN A 809 -21.98 8.05 -24.63
C GLN A 809 -20.99 8.97 -23.91
N CYS A 810 -19.68 8.77 -24.13
CA CYS A 810 -18.63 9.59 -23.54
C CYS A 810 -18.58 10.96 -24.26
N ASN A 811 -19.38 11.91 -23.79
CA ASN A 811 -19.48 13.22 -24.42
C ASN A 811 -18.29 14.12 -24.04
N ASN A 812 -17.29 14.20 -24.92
CA ASN A 812 -16.09 15.00 -24.66
C ASN A 812 -16.33 16.51 -24.50
N LYS A 813 -17.53 17.02 -24.82
CA LYS A 813 -17.92 18.42 -24.56
C LYS A 813 -18.47 18.64 -23.15
N LYS A 814 -18.89 17.58 -22.46
CA LYS A 814 -19.35 17.62 -21.07
C LYS A 814 -18.16 17.31 -20.17
N VAL A 815 -17.75 18.31 -19.39
CA VAL A 815 -16.66 18.19 -18.42
C VAL A 815 -17.23 18.31 -17.01
N GLU A 816 -17.19 17.22 -16.26
CA GLU A 816 -17.51 17.18 -14.83
C GLU A 816 -16.25 17.42 -14.01
N LYS A 817 -16.40 18.00 -12.82
CA LYS A 817 -15.28 18.20 -11.90
C LYS A 817 -14.64 16.84 -11.58
N GLY A 818 -13.34 16.75 -11.84
CA GLY A 818 -12.50 15.57 -11.66
C GLY A 818 -11.05 15.99 -11.45
N VAL A 819 -10.13 15.04 -11.60
CA VAL A 819 -8.71 15.37 -11.52
C VAL A 819 -8.27 16.21 -12.73
N THR A 820 -7.32 17.10 -12.52
CA THR A 820 -6.70 17.90 -13.58
C THR A 820 -5.63 17.10 -14.34
N GLU A 821 -5.08 17.69 -15.40
CA GLU A 821 -3.98 17.09 -16.18
C GLU A 821 -2.72 16.87 -15.33
N ASP A 822 -2.37 17.84 -14.48
CA ASP A 822 -1.21 17.75 -13.61
C ASP A 822 -1.40 16.66 -12.55
N GLU A 823 -2.61 16.55 -12.00
CA GLU A 823 -2.95 15.54 -10.98
C GLU A 823 -2.96 14.12 -11.56
N LEU A 824 -3.52 13.93 -12.76
CA LEU A 824 -3.45 12.66 -13.48
C LEU A 824 -2.00 12.28 -13.81
N THR A 825 -1.18 13.26 -14.19
CA THR A 825 0.25 13.07 -14.44
C THR A 825 1.00 12.67 -13.17
N LEU A 826 0.73 13.31 -12.04
CA LEU A 826 1.32 12.96 -10.74
C LEU A 826 0.93 11.54 -10.31
N LEU A 827 -0.34 11.16 -10.41
CA LEU A 827 -0.81 9.80 -10.13
C LEU A 827 -0.11 8.76 -11.02
N SER A 828 -0.02 9.02 -12.32
CA SER A 828 0.63 8.13 -13.28
C SER A 828 2.13 8.01 -13.00
N ARG A 829 2.79 9.10 -12.60
CA ARG A 829 4.21 9.12 -12.24
C ARG A 829 4.49 8.39 -10.93
N TYR A 830 3.60 8.48 -9.94
CA TYR A 830 3.75 7.72 -8.70
C TYR A 830 3.90 6.22 -8.99
N VAL A 831 2.95 5.64 -9.72
CA VAL A 831 3.00 4.21 -10.06
C VAL A 831 4.15 3.89 -11.03
N ALA A 832 4.56 4.83 -11.88
CA ALA A 832 5.73 4.65 -12.74
C ALA A 832 7.04 4.55 -11.96
N PHE A 833 7.19 5.33 -10.89
CA PHE A 833 8.40 5.40 -10.07
C PHE A 833 8.49 4.34 -8.97
N LEU A 834 7.43 3.57 -8.71
CA LEU A 834 7.48 2.49 -7.72
C LEU A 834 8.51 1.43 -8.13
N GLY A 835 9.50 1.23 -7.26
CA GLY A 835 10.59 0.30 -7.46
C GLY A 835 10.15 -1.16 -7.35
N VAL A 836 10.91 -2.05 -7.96
CA VAL A 836 10.71 -3.50 -7.86
C VAL A 836 11.70 -4.05 -6.83
N PRO A 837 11.27 -4.83 -5.83
CA PRO A 837 12.20 -5.49 -4.91
C PRO A 837 13.18 -6.39 -5.64
N ALA A 838 14.45 -6.36 -5.21
CA ALA A 838 15.42 -7.34 -5.69
C ALA A 838 15.05 -8.76 -5.24
N GLN A 839 15.35 -9.74 -6.07
CA GLN A 839 15.15 -11.15 -5.76
C GLN A 839 15.99 -11.56 -4.54
N ARG A 840 15.37 -12.26 -3.60
CA ARG A 840 15.94 -12.75 -2.33
C ARG A 840 16.63 -14.09 -2.50
N SER A 841 17.82 -14.08 -3.10
CA SER A 841 18.56 -15.31 -3.44
C SER A 841 19.99 -15.37 -2.89
N VAL A 842 20.43 -14.32 -2.19
CA VAL A 842 21.73 -14.30 -1.50
C VAL A 842 21.53 -14.26 0.01
N THR A 843 22.37 -14.97 0.74
CA THR A 843 22.33 -15.02 2.21
C THR A 843 22.86 -13.72 2.80
N SER A 844 22.07 -13.10 3.68
CA SER A 844 22.49 -11.91 4.43
C SER A 844 23.31 -12.29 5.67
N GLY A 845 24.28 -11.44 6.03
CA GLY A 845 25.15 -11.64 7.18
C GLY A 845 24.57 -11.11 8.49
N PHE A 846 23.54 -11.77 9.02
CA PHE A 846 22.96 -11.45 10.34
C PHE A 846 23.98 -11.72 11.47
N PRO A 847 24.07 -10.84 12.50
CA PRO A 847 24.91 -11.08 13.68
C PRO A 847 24.55 -12.39 14.39
N LYS A 848 25.54 -13.04 15.01
CA LYS A 848 25.28 -14.25 15.80
C LYS A 848 24.32 -13.93 16.95
N GLY A 849 23.21 -14.69 17.04
CA GLY A 849 22.17 -14.47 18.04
C GLY A 849 21.02 -13.60 17.58
N VAL A 850 21.08 -13.04 16.37
CA VAL A 850 19.94 -12.36 15.76
C VAL A 850 19.24 -13.33 14.82
N THR A 851 17.92 -13.47 14.97
CA THR A 851 17.13 -14.32 14.08
C THR A 851 17.01 -13.63 12.71
N PRO A 852 17.42 -14.29 11.62
CA PRO A 852 17.16 -13.76 10.28
C PRO A 852 15.67 -13.53 10.07
N LEU A 853 15.34 -12.44 9.37
CA LEU A 853 13.97 -12.22 8.92
C LEU A 853 13.51 -13.44 8.12
N PRO A 854 12.34 -14.04 8.39
CA PRO A 854 11.92 -15.29 7.73
C PRO A 854 11.88 -15.23 6.20
N TYR A 855 11.90 -14.02 5.64
CA TYR A 855 11.90 -13.78 4.21
C TYR A 855 13.27 -13.44 3.61
N LEU A 856 14.28 -13.21 4.45
CA LEU A 856 15.69 -13.12 4.07
C LEU A 856 16.48 -14.37 4.49
N ASP A 857 15.86 -15.27 5.26
CA ASP A 857 16.37 -16.61 5.55
C ASP A 857 16.15 -17.53 4.34
N VAL A 858 17.12 -17.53 3.43
CA VAL A 858 17.01 -18.17 2.12
C VAL A 858 18.04 -19.28 1.96
N ASP A 859 17.68 -20.29 1.17
CA ASP A 859 18.59 -21.34 0.68
C ASP A 859 18.93 -21.07 -0.79
N PRO A 860 20.10 -20.47 -1.10
CA PRO A 860 20.50 -20.14 -2.46
C PRO A 860 20.59 -21.36 -3.38
N VAL A 861 20.97 -22.53 -2.85
CA VAL A 861 21.12 -23.77 -3.65
C VAL A 861 19.75 -24.29 -4.07
N LYS A 862 18.78 -24.30 -3.13
CA LYS A 862 17.39 -24.68 -3.41
C LYS A 862 16.72 -23.69 -4.37
N ILE A 863 16.95 -22.37 -4.21
CA ILE A 863 16.43 -21.34 -5.12
C ILE A 863 17.01 -21.50 -6.53
N ALA A 864 18.32 -21.70 -6.66
CA ALA A 864 18.96 -21.92 -7.96
C ALA A 864 18.45 -23.19 -8.65
N SER A 865 18.19 -24.25 -7.89
CA SER A 865 17.57 -25.48 -8.40
C SER A 865 16.13 -25.23 -8.86
N GLY A 866 15.36 -24.45 -8.10
CA GLY A 866 14.02 -24.01 -8.47
C GLY A 866 13.96 -23.18 -9.75
N ALA A 867 14.92 -22.27 -9.95
CA ALA A 867 15.03 -21.48 -11.18
C ALA A 867 15.27 -22.35 -12.41
N LYS A 868 16.13 -23.37 -12.30
CA LYS A 868 16.34 -24.37 -13.36
C LYS A 868 15.08 -25.19 -13.62
N LEU A 869 14.36 -25.58 -12.57
CA LEU A 869 13.10 -26.30 -12.71
C LEU A 869 12.05 -25.47 -13.45
N PHE A 870 11.91 -24.19 -13.09
CA PHE A 870 11.00 -23.24 -13.74
C PHE A 870 11.22 -23.18 -15.26
N ASP A 871 12.47 -23.14 -15.70
CA ASP A 871 12.82 -23.20 -17.13
C ASP A 871 12.58 -24.59 -17.74
N SER A 872 13.00 -25.67 -17.05
CA SER A 872 12.90 -27.04 -17.57
C SER A 872 11.45 -27.52 -17.77
N ILE A 873 10.51 -27.04 -16.96
CA ILE A 873 9.08 -27.31 -17.15
C ILE A 873 8.39 -26.29 -18.04
N ARG A 874 9.18 -25.39 -18.64
CA ARG A 874 8.76 -24.43 -19.66
C ARG A 874 7.74 -23.41 -19.14
N CYS A 875 7.83 -23.01 -17.87
CA CYS A 875 7.13 -21.80 -17.40
C CYS A 875 7.59 -20.57 -18.17
N THR A 876 8.87 -20.55 -18.58
CA THR A 876 9.50 -19.49 -19.39
C THR A 876 8.94 -19.36 -20.80
N ALA A 877 8.05 -20.27 -21.25
CA ALA A 877 7.37 -20.13 -22.54
C ALA A 877 6.43 -18.91 -22.58
N CYS A 878 5.88 -18.50 -21.43
CA CYS A 878 5.06 -17.29 -21.24
C CYS A 878 5.72 -16.34 -20.22
N HIS A 879 6.21 -16.87 -19.10
CA HIS A 879 6.87 -16.10 -18.04
C HIS A 879 8.36 -15.89 -18.32
N ILE A 880 8.68 -15.18 -19.41
CA ILE A 880 10.07 -14.94 -19.82
C ILE A 880 10.84 -14.18 -18.73
N ALA A 881 12.01 -14.69 -18.37
CA ALA A 881 12.73 -14.19 -17.20
C ALA A 881 13.19 -12.74 -17.34
N GLU A 882 13.67 -12.34 -18.53
CA GLU A 882 14.37 -11.07 -18.74
C GLU A 882 13.82 -10.29 -19.93
N MET A 883 13.76 -8.97 -19.80
CA MET A 883 13.41 -8.02 -20.85
C MET A 883 14.31 -6.78 -20.78
N LYS A 884 14.37 -6.02 -21.88
CA LYS A 884 15.12 -4.76 -21.96
C LYS A 884 14.19 -3.58 -22.21
N THR A 885 14.33 -2.54 -21.39
CA THR A 885 13.58 -1.31 -21.59
C THR A 885 14.21 -0.42 -22.67
N GLY A 886 13.38 0.32 -23.39
CA GLY A 886 13.78 1.24 -24.46
C GLY A 886 13.86 2.70 -23.99
N LEU A 887 13.73 3.61 -24.96
CA LEU A 887 13.84 5.07 -24.75
C LEU A 887 12.49 5.79 -24.74
N GLY A 888 11.37 5.09 -24.98
CA GLY A 888 10.04 5.65 -25.20
C GLY A 888 9.34 6.25 -23.97
N THR A 889 10.09 6.54 -22.91
CA THR A 889 9.58 7.10 -21.64
C THR A 889 10.34 8.37 -21.28
N GLU A 890 9.69 9.36 -20.68
CA GLU A 890 10.33 10.59 -20.19
C GLU A 890 11.19 10.37 -18.93
N LEU A 891 11.14 9.18 -18.34
CA LEU A 891 11.80 8.83 -17.08
C LEU A 891 13.16 8.17 -17.35
N ALA A 892 14.26 8.88 -17.11
CA ALA A 892 15.61 8.35 -17.35
C ALA A 892 15.90 7.10 -16.51
N GLU A 893 15.31 7.01 -15.32
CA GLU A 893 15.39 5.88 -14.39
C GLU A 893 14.94 4.55 -15.01
N MET A 894 14.03 4.63 -15.99
CA MET A 894 13.40 3.47 -16.60
C MET A 894 14.01 3.11 -17.95
N ARG A 895 14.94 3.92 -18.48
CA ARG A 895 15.54 3.71 -19.80
C ARG A 895 16.71 2.72 -19.73
N ASN A 896 16.85 1.90 -20.77
CA ASN A 896 17.98 0.98 -20.98
C ASN A 896 18.28 0.02 -19.81
N GLN A 897 17.25 -0.35 -19.05
CA GLN A 897 17.35 -1.31 -17.95
C GLN A 897 17.24 -2.72 -18.49
N THR A 898 18.05 -3.63 -17.94
CA THR A 898 17.82 -5.07 -18.04
C THR A 898 17.02 -5.46 -16.81
N ILE A 899 15.78 -5.89 -17.02
CA ILE A 899 14.80 -6.15 -15.96
C ILE A 899 14.38 -7.61 -15.97
N LYS A 900 13.88 -8.11 -14.83
CA LYS A 900 13.42 -9.49 -14.69
C LYS A 900 11.96 -9.59 -14.24
N PRO A 901 11.00 -9.28 -15.12
CA PRO A 901 9.60 -9.22 -14.74
C PRO A 901 8.89 -10.58 -14.78
N TYR A 902 9.47 -11.61 -15.41
CA TYR A 902 8.84 -12.92 -15.60
C TYR A 902 7.48 -12.84 -16.31
N THR A 903 7.45 -12.16 -17.45
CA THR A 903 6.27 -11.95 -18.29
C THR A 903 6.68 -11.55 -19.70
N ASP A 904 5.94 -11.99 -20.71
CA ASP A 904 6.05 -11.55 -22.10
C ASP A 904 5.04 -10.45 -22.46
N LEU A 905 4.17 -10.06 -21.52
CA LEU A 905 3.05 -9.14 -21.70
C LEU A 905 2.02 -9.56 -22.76
N LEU A 906 2.06 -10.81 -23.23
CA LEU A 906 1.13 -11.34 -24.23
C LEU A 906 -0.10 -11.97 -23.55
N LEU A 907 -1.17 -12.10 -24.34
CA LEU A 907 -2.34 -12.89 -24.03
C LEU A 907 -2.10 -14.37 -24.34
N HIS A 908 -2.46 -15.22 -23.39
CA HIS A 908 -2.47 -16.68 -23.55
C HIS A 908 -3.84 -17.24 -23.23
N ASP A 909 -4.28 -18.23 -23.99
CA ASP A 909 -5.46 -19.03 -23.63
C ASP A 909 -5.13 -19.90 -22.40
N MET A 910 -5.78 -19.62 -21.27
CA MET A 910 -5.55 -20.34 -20.01
C MET A 910 -6.57 -21.47 -19.77
N GLY A 911 -7.35 -21.82 -20.79
CA GLY A 911 -8.31 -22.91 -20.78
C GLY A 911 -9.65 -22.59 -20.10
N ALA A 912 -10.61 -23.49 -20.25
CA ALA A 912 -12.00 -23.30 -19.81
C ALA A 912 -12.16 -23.06 -18.31
N ASP A 913 -11.29 -23.66 -17.48
CA ASP A 913 -11.31 -23.48 -16.03
C ASP A 913 -11.03 -22.04 -15.61
N LEU A 914 -10.15 -21.35 -16.34
CA LEU A 914 -9.80 -19.95 -16.10
C LEU A 914 -10.52 -18.97 -17.02
N ALA A 915 -11.39 -19.45 -17.91
CA ALA A 915 -12.20 -18.58 -18.73
C ALA A 915 -13.24 -17.83 -17.90
N ASP A 916 -13.38 -16.54 -18.20
CA ASP A 916 -14.63 -15.81 -17.98
C ASP A 916 -15.39 -15.71 -19.32
N ASN A 917 -16.56 -15.08 -19.33
CA ASN A 917 -17.31 -14.84 -20.57
C ASN A 917 -17.09 -13.42 -21.11
N PHE A 918 -16.10 -12.69 -20.58
CA PHE A 918 -15.94 -11.26 -20.83
C PHE A 918 -14.87 -11.01 -21.88
N SER A 919 -15.25 -10.34 -22.96
CA SER A 919 -14.32 -9.88 -24.00
C SER A 919 -13.83 -8.46 -23.72
N GLU A 920 -12.57 -8.18 -24.02
CA GLU A 920 -12.00 -6.84 -23.90
C GLU A 920 -11.03 -6.57 -25.05
N SER A 921 -11.43 -5.67 -25.95
CA SER A 921 -10.79 -5.51 -27.26
C SER A 921 -10.75 -6.84 -28.02
N GLN A 922 -9.57 -7.37 -28.35
CA GLN A 922 -9.43 -8.64 -29.07
C GLN A 922 -9.32 -9.84 -28.14
N ALA A 923 -9.19 -9.63 -26.83
CA ALA A 923 -9.06 -10.69 -25.85
C ALA A 923 -10.40 -11.41 -25.65
N THR A 924 -10.42 -12.71 -25.84
CA THR A 924 -11.56 -13.58 -25.52
C THR A 924 -11.63 -13.85 -24.02
N GLY A 925 -12.67 -14.57 -23.59
CA GLY A 925 -12.89 -14.91 -22.19
C GLY A 925 -11.81 -15.79 -21.54
N SER A 926 -11.20 -16.69 -22.30
CA SER A 926 -10.11 -17.57 -21.81
C SER A 926 -8.72 -16.94 -21.89
N GLN A 927 -8.60 -15.81 -22.58
CA GLN A 927 -7.33 -15.12 -22.77
C GLN A 927 -7.01 -14.19 -21.61
N TRP A 928 -5.79 -14.35 -21.07
CA TRP A 928 -5.25 -13.53 -20.00
C TRP A 928 -3.83 -13.12 -20.30
N ARG A 929 -3.50 -11.88 -19.91
CA ARG A 929 -2.13 -11.37 -20.00
C ARG A 929 -1.26 -12.07 -18.97
N THR A 930 -0.09 -12.54 -19.39
CA THR A 930 0.95 -13.02 -18.46
C THR A 930 1.30 -11.90 -17.48
N SER A 931 0.99 -12.08 -16.19
CA SER A 931 1.31 -11.08 -15.16
C SER A 931 2.78 -11.17 -14.76
N ALA A 932 3.42 -10.02 -14.47
CA ALA A 932 4.77 -10.01 -13.94
C ALA A 932 4.82 -10.74 -12.58
N LEU A 933 5.82 -11.60 -12.37
CA LEU A 933 5.97 -12.38 -11.12
C LEU A 933 6.92 -11.72 -10.11
N TRP A 934 7.56 -10.60 -10.44
CA TRP A 934 8.39 -9.88 -9.48
C TRP A 934 7.62 -9.49 -8.22
N GLY A 935 8.26 -9.56 -7.05
CA GLY A 935 7.64 -9.31 -5.76
C GLY A 935 6.61 -10.35 -5.32
N ILE A 936 6.33 -11.43 -6.08
CA ILE A 936 5.28 -12.38 -5.70
C ILE A 936 5.51 -12.99 -4.31
N GLY A 937 6.77 -13.19 -3.92
CA GLY A 937 7.18 -13.68 -2.59
C GLY A 937 6.98 -12.68 -1.44
N TYR A 938 6.69 -11.42 -1.75
CA TYR A 938 6.32 -10.38 -0.77
C TYR A 938 4.81 -10.18 -0.64
N THR A 939 3.99 -10.69 -1.56
CA THR A 939 2.56 -10.32 -1.68
C THR A 939 1.76 -10.45 -0.38
N GLU A 940 1.83 -11.59 0.33
CA GLU A 940 1.10 -11.76 1.60
C GLU A 940 1.65 -10.84 2.69
N ARG A 941 2.98 -10.65 2.74
CA ARG A 941 3.64 -9.78 3.72
C ARG A 941 3.26 -8.32 3.54
N VAL A 942 3.17 -7.89 2.28
CA VAL A 942 2.70 -6.56 1.90
C VAL A 942 1.26 -6.34 2.37
N ALA A 943 0.38 -7.34 2.23
CA ALA A 943 -1.01 -7.21 2.68
C ALA A 943 -1.15 -7.09 4.21
N GLY A 944 -0.19 -7.62 4.98
CA GLY A 944 -0.12 -7.52 6.43
C GLY A 944 -0.31 -8.87 7.14
N ALA A 945 0.04 -8.92 8.42
CA ALA A 945 -0.04 -10.13 9.23
C ALA A 945 -1.48 -10.68 9.26
N GLY A 946 -1.64 -11.97 8.98
CA GLY A 946 -2.95 -12.65 8.95
C GLY A 946 -3.83 -12.31 7.75
N VAL A 947 -3.42 -11.37 6.89
CA VAL A 947 -4.18 -11.00 5.68
C VAL A 947 -3.85 -11.96 4.56
N LYS A 948 -4.88 -12.51 3.93
CA LYS A 948 -4.74 -13.44 2.81
C LYS A 948 -5.02 -12.75 1.48
N VAL A 949 -4.11 -12.97 0.54
CA VAL A 949 -4.20 -12.50 -0.83
C VAL A 949 -4.51 -13.65 -1.76
N GLY A 950 -5.31 -13.38 -2.79
CA GLY A 950 -5.63 -14.36 -3.83
C GLY A 950 -4.70 -14.21 -5.02
N TYR A 951 -4.31 -15.32 -5.64
CA TYR A 951 -3.59 -15.34 -6.91
C TYR A 951 -4.54 -15.54 -8.09
N LEU A 952 -4.04 -15.32 -9.31
CA LEU A 952 -4.78 -15.29 -10.58
C LEU A 952 -5.70 -14.06 -10.71
N HIS A 953 -6.45 -13.99 -11.81
CA HIS A 953 -7.21 -12.81 -12.18
C HIS A 953 -8.34 -12.51 -11.20
N ASP A 954 -8.95 -13.51 -10.58
CA ASP A 954 -10.11 -13.37 -9.68
C ASP A 954 -9.80 -13.74 -8.23
N GLY A 955 -8.51 -13.87 -7.88
CA GLY A 955 -8.08 -14.18 -6.53
C GLY A 955 -8.46 -15.57 -6.03
N ARG A 956 -8.89 -16.49 -6.91
CA ARG A 956 -9.39 -17.82 -6.51
C ARG A 956 -8.34 -18.71 -5.85
N ALA A 957 -7.08 -18.58 -6.26
CA ALA A 957 -6.00 -19.45 -5.81
C ALA A 957 -5.44 -18.93 -4.49
N ARG A 958 -5.47 -19.77 -3.45
CA ARG A 958 -5.04 -19.41 -2.09
C ARG A 958 -3.54 -19.59 -1.87
N THR A 959 -2.88 -20.32 -2.76
CA THR A 959 -1.44 -20.60 -2.71
C THR A 959 -0.85 -20.57 -4.11
N LEU A 960 0.47 -20.43 -4.22
CA LEU A 960 1.18 -20.58 -5.49
C LEU A 960 0.99 -21.97 -6.11
N THR A 961 0.87 -23.01 -5.29
CA THR A 961 0.56 -24.37 -5.75
C THR A 961 -0.81 -24.42 -6.42
N GLU A 962 -1.85 -23.88 -5.78
CA GLU A 962 -3.17 -23.79 -6.42
C GLU A 962 -3.11 -22.97 -7.71
N ALA A 963 -2.39 -21.85 -7.72
CA ALA A 963 -2.24 -21.00 -8.90
C ALA A 963 -1.64 -21.78 -10.08
N ILE A 964 -0.57 -22.55 -9.85
CA ILE A 964 0.03 -23.43 -10.88
C ILE A 964 -0.98 -24.48 -11.35
N LEU A 965 -1.69 -25.13 -10.43
CA LEU A 965 -2.65 -26.19 -10.75
C LEU A 965 -3.90 -25.71 -11.51
N TRP A 966 -4.20 -24.42 -11.48
CA TRP A 966 -5.26 -23.82 -12.29
C TRP A 966 -4.87 -23.59 -13.75
N HIS A 967 -3.57 -23.62 -14.11
CA HIS A 967 -3.15 -23.36 -15.49
C HIS A 967 -3.68 -24.44 -16.44
N GLY A 968 -4.56 -24.07 -17.38
CA GLY A 968 -4.99 -24.90 -18.50
C GLY A 968 -4.56 -24.28 -19.83
N GLY A 969 -5.15 -24.73 -20.94
CA GLY A 969 -4.88 -24.19 -22.27
C GLY A 969 -3.39 -24.25 -22.61
N GLU A 970 -2.78 -23.12 -22.95
CA GLU A 970 -1.35 -22.99 -23.26
C GLU A 970 -0.45 -23.36 -22.05
N GLY A 971 -0.94 -23.23 -20.81
CA GLY A 971 -0.19 -23.58 -19.61
C GLY A 971 -0.31 -25.05 -19.18
N ASP A 972 -1.09 -25.87 -19.89
CA ASP A 972 -1.46 -27.23 -19.45
C ASP A 972 -0.25 -28.17 -19.34
N ALA A 973 0.65 -28.13 -20.32
CA ALA A 973 1.84 -28.98 -20.35
C ALA A 973 2.75 -28.71 -19.14
N SER A 974 3.00 -27.43 -18.82
CA SER A 974 3.82 -27.03 -17.67
C SER A 974 3.15 -27.44 -16.35
N ARG A 975 1.83 -27.27 -16.23
CA ARG A 975 1.05 -27.78 -15.07
C ARG A 975 1.25 -29.28 -14.89
N GLN A 976 1.10 -30.06 -15.96
CA GLN A 976 1.22 -31.52 -15.90
C GLN A 976 2.63 -31.98 -15.50
N ARG A 977 3.67 -31.27 -15.92
CA ARG A 977 5.04 -31.51 -15.46
C ARG A 977 5.18 -31.22 -13.96
N PHE A 978 4.60 -30.13 -13.45
CA PHE A 978 4.59 -29.81 -12.01
C PHE A 978 3.89 -30.89 -11.17
N VAL A 979 2.73 -31.38 -11.61
CA VAL A 979 1.99 -32.47 -10.92
C VAL A 979 2.85 -33.72 -10.76
N LYS A 980 3.70 -34.02 -11.75
CA LYS A 980 4.58 -35.20 -11.81
C LYS A 980 5.91 -35.04 -11.07
N MET A 981 6.25 -33.84 -10.58
CA MET A 981 7.52 -33.60 -9.88
C MET A 981 7.66 -34.44 -8.60
N SER A 982 8.88 -34.58 -8.11
CA SER A 982 9.11 -35.02 -6.72
C SER A 982 8.71 -33.91 -5.73
N THR A 983 8.53 -34.25 -4.45
CA THR A 983 8.28 -33.25 -3.40
C THR A 983 9.44 -32.25 -3.30
N ALA A 984 10.68 -32.74 -3.36
CA ALA A 984 11.87 -31.91 -3.30
C ALA A 984 11.94 -30.89 -4.46
N ASP A 985 11.62 -31.32 -5.69
CA ASP A 985 11.61 -30.43 -6.85
C ASP A 985 10.49 -29.38 -6.74
N ARG A 986 9.29 -29.78 -6.29
CA ARG A 986 8.19 -28.81 -6.05
C ARG A 986 8.59 -27.76 -5.03
N GLU A 987 9.19 -28.18 -3.92
CA GLU A 987 9.65 -27.24 -2.90
C GLU A 987 10.76 -26.32 -3.41
N ALA A 988 11.67 -26.82 -4.25
CA ALA A 988 12.70 -25.99 -4.88
C ALA A 988 12.08 -24.94 -5.81
N LEU A 989 11.13 -25.34 -6.66
CA LEU A 989 10.38 -24.41 -7.52
C LEU A 989 9.64 -23.34 -6.70
N LEU A 990 8.97 -23.74 -5.61
CA LEU A 990 8.28 -22.81 -4.72
C LEU A 990 9.25 -21.90 -3.96
N ALA A 991 10.44 -22.37 -3.58
CA ALA A 991 11.48 -21.53 -2.99
C ALA A 991 11.95 -20.46 -3.98
N PHE A 992 12.13 -20.82 -5.25
CA PHE A 992 12.43 -19.85 -6.30
C PHE A 992 11.30 -18.81 -6.46
N LEU A 993 10.04 -19.22 -6.60
CA LEU A 993 8.93 -18.26 -6.71
C LEU A 993 8.80 -17.36 -5.48
N ASN A 994 9.01 -17.90 -4.27
CA ASN A 994 9.00 -17.11 -3.04
C ASN A 994 10.22 -16.18 -2.90
N SER A 995 11.29 -16.40 -3.66
CA SER A 995 12.44 -15.49 -3.70
C SER A 995 12.18 -14.23 -4.55
N LEU A 996 11.22 -14.28 -5.47
CA LEU A 996 10.93 -13.21 -6.43
C LEU A 996 10.23 -11.98 -5.83
#